data_AF-A0AAE3DA03-F1
#
_entry.id   AF-A0AAE3DA03-F1
#
_cell.length_a   1.000
_cell.length_b   1.000
_cell.length_c   1.000
_cell.angle_alpha   90.00
_cell.angle_beta   90.00
_cell.angle_gamma   90.00
#
_symmetry.space_group_name_H-M   'P 1'
#
loop_
_entity.id
_entity.type
_entity.pdbx_description
1 polymer ?
#
loop_
_entity_poly.entity_id
_entity_poly.type
_entity_poly.pdbx_seq_one_letter_code
_entity_poly.pdbx_strand_id
1 'polypeptide(L)'
;MKADIRWLDNPEIFRVNREDAHSDHAYYASYNDMEKKSDRWVMLLDGLWKFRYSKNAASRPADFYKEGYDDSNFDMIRVPGHIELQGYDKIQYINTMYPWEGHEYRRPAYSIENAGNGAGMFSEASYNPVGSYVCTFDLPETFQGNRVYVCFEGVEQAMYIWLNGEFIGYAEDSFTPSEFDLTPYIRTEGNKLCVEVHKRSTAAFLEDQDFFRFFGIFRSVKLKAKPCVHVEDIFIRPILWNSNIQGNLEVNAKLSMVYAKDIRVTAVLRDKGKICWSQDMKMQYSDKGTSNILQVTGALKDTLPISITPWDHHKPYLYDFCLEVRDQDNCLIEIVPYAIGFRRLEIIDKVIYLNGKRLILTGINRHEWEPHKGRCITEKEMRIDLMLFQQNHINAVRTCHYPNQIPWYYMCDEAGIYMMAETNLESHGSWQKMGAIEPSYNVPGSIPQWKEAVIDRAQSNYETFKNHTSILFWSLGNESYAGDDIEAMNQYFMDQNDGRLIHYEGVSVNRSYEDKISQVESRMYATPDEVRQYLDQNAKKPYVLCEYMHCMGNSLGGMDSYMNLLDKYPMFQGGFIWDYIDQAIYVKDEVTGEQVLRYGGDFDDRPSDYEFSGNGIVFADRTEKPATQEVKYYYAKYE
;
A
#
# COMPACT_ATOMS: atom_id res chain seq x y z
N MET A 1 -10.19 19.30 -20.38
CA MET A 1 -9.06 19.81 -19.57
C MET A 1 -7.77 19.49 -20.33
N LYS A 2 -6.66 20.20 -20.13
CA LYS A 2 -5.36 19.87 -20.75
C LYS A 2 -4.36 19.52 -19.65
N ALA A 3 -3.45 18.60 -19.94
CA ALA A 3 -2.32 18.29 -19.06
C ALA A 3 -1.47 19.56 -18.82
N ASP A 4 -1.00 19.74 -17.59
CA ASP A 4 -0.08 20.82 -17.22
C ASP A 4 1.11 20.21 -16.47
N ILE A 5 2.31 20.36 -17.05
CA ILE A 5 3.53 19.78 -16.50
C ILE A 5 3.90 20.35 -15.12
N ARG A 6 3.36 21.52 -14.77
CA ARG A 6 3.62 22.20 -13.49
C ARG A 6 2.95 21.51 -12.30
N TRP A 7 2.07 20.53 -12.52
CA TRP A 7 1.55 19.72 -11.42
C TRP A 7 2.65 18.95 -10.69
N LEU A 8 3.75 18.61 -11.38
CA LEU A 8 4.92 17.97 -10.75
C LEU A 8 5.54 18.79 -9.61
N ASP A 9 5.32 20.11 -9.61
CA ASP A 9 5.94 21.05 -8.67
C ASP A 9 5.01 21.43 -7.50
N ASN A 10 3.73 21.05 -7.56
CA ASN A 10 2.70 21.59 -6.68
C ASN A 10 2.08 20.50 -5.77
N PRO A 11 2.35 20.53 -4.44
CA PRO A 11 1.86 19.51 -3.53
C PRO A 11 0.34 19.53 -3.34
N GLU A 12 -0.33 20.63 -3.75
CA GLU A 12 -1.80 20.72 -3.73
C GLU A 12 -2.46 19.98 -4.90
N ILE A 13 -1.68 19.52 -5.90
CA ILE A 13 -2.17 18.79 -7.07
C ILE A 13 -1.43 17.47 -7.22
N PHE A 14 -1.91 16.46 -6.50
CA PHE A 14 -1.39 15.09 -6.51
C PHE A 14 -2.27 14.12 -7.33
N ARG A 15 -3.48 14.53 -7.72
CA ARG A 15 -4.37 13.77 -8.61
C ARG A 15 -5.25 14.68 -9.48
N VAL A 16 -5.52 14.26 -10.71
CA VAL A 16 -6.46 14.90 -11.64
C VAL A 16 -7.25 13.81 -12.35
N ASN A 17 -8.58 13.81 -12.20
CA ASN A 17 -9.50 12.80 -12.73
C ASN A 17 -9.22 11.34 -12.30
N ARG A 18 -8.37 11.13 -11.28
CA ARG A 18 -8.24 9.82 -10.64
C ARG A 18 -9.52 9.55 -9.85
N GLU A 19 -10.08 8.36 -10.02
CA GLU A 19 -11.23 7.92 -9.23
C GLU A 19 -10.91 7.93 -7.73
N ASP A 20 -11.96 8.02 -6.91
CA ASP A 20 -11.79 7.87 -5.47
C ASP A 20 -11.39 6.42 -5.14
N ALA A 21 -10.48 6.27 -4.17
CA ALA A 21 -10.07 4.96 -3.70
C ALA A 21 -11.27 4.18 -3.14
N HIS A 22 -11.25 2.88 -3.36
CA HIS A 22 -12.31 1.97 -2.95
C HIS A 22 -11.71 0.60 -2.60
N SER A 23 -12.52 -0.24 -1.96
CA SER A 23 -12.16 -1.60 -1.57
C SER A 23 -11.65 -2.44 -2.76
N ASP A 24 -10.65 -3.27 -2.48
CA ASP A 24 -9.89 -4.11 -3.43
C ASP A 24 -10.68 -5.28 -4.07
N HIS A 25 -11.99 -5.28 -3.94
CA HIS A 25 -12.82 -6.43 -4.21
C HIS A 25 -12.85 -6.86 -5.67
N ALA A 26 -12.83 -8.17 -5.88
CA ALA A 26 -13.19 -8.75 -7.17
C ALA A 26 -14.71 -8.74 -7.37
N TYR A 27 -15.15 -8.80 -8.61
CA TYR A 27 -16.57 -8.86 -8.97
C TYR A 27 -16.79 -9.73 -10.20
N TYR A 28 -17.86 -10.51 -10.20
CA TYR A 28 -18.15 -11.50 -11.24
C TYR A 28 -19.60 -11.43 -11.71
N ALA A 29 -19.87 -11.90 -12.93
CA ALA A 29 -21.23 -11.96 -13.48
C ALA A 29 -22.04 -13.16 -12.93
N SER A 30 -21.37 -14.18 -12.40
CA SER A 30 -22.02 -15.39 -11.91
C SER A 30 -21.20 -16.16 -10.88
N TYR A 31 -21.87 -17.02 -10.10
CA TYR A 31 -21.21 -17.98 -9.20
C TYR A 31 -20.21 -18.89 -9.91
N ASN A 32 -20.52 -19.36 -11.13
CA ASN A 32 -19.59 -20.20 -11.89
C ASN A 32 -18.34 -19.41 -12.33
N ASP A 33 -18.47 -18.12 -12.68
CA ASP A 33 -17.31 -17.28 -13.00
C ASP A 33 -16.45 -17.05 -11.76
N MET A 34 -17.09 -16.78 -10.61
CA MET A 34 -16.43 -16.65 -9.32
C MET A 34 -15.64 -17.91 -8.93
N GLU A 35 -16.27 -19.09 -9.01
CA GLU A 35 -15.62 -20.38 -8.69
C GLU A 35 -14.41 -20.67 -9.59
N LYS A 36 -14.49 -20.27 -10.86
CA LYS A 36 -13.40 -20.41 -11.83
C LYS A 36 -12.37 -19.28 -11.76
N LYS A 37 -12.62 -18.25 -10.94
CA LYS A 37 -11.89 -16.97 -10.95
C LYS A 37 -11.76 -16.40 -12.38
N SER A 38 -12.84 -16.55 -13.16
CA SER A 38 -12.92 -16.15 -14.56
C SER A 38 -13.27 -14.68 -14.65
N ASP A 39 -12.25 -13.85 -14.81
CA ASP A 39 -12.38 -12.40 -14.73
C ASP A 39 -12.77 -11.77 -16.07
N ARG A 40 -13.99 -12.07 -16.56
CA ARG A 40 -14.48 -11.64 -17.89
C ARG A 40 -14.54 -10.11 -18.08
N TRP A 41 -14.46 -9.37 -16.98
CA TRP A 41 -14.49 -7.92 -16.93
C TRP A 41 -13.11 -7.32 -16.62
N VAL A 42 -12.06 -8.13 -16.63
CA VAL A 42 -10.68 -7.68 -16.48
C VAL A 42 -9.84 -8.14 -17.66
N MET A 43 -9.01 -7.24 -18.17
CA MET A 43 -8.02 -7.52 -19.20
C MET A 43 -6.68 -6.98 -18.73
N LEU A 44 -5.67 -7.85 -18.64
CA LEU A 44 -4.30 -7.42 -18.34
C LEU A 44 -3.71 -6.70 -19.55
N LEU A 45 -3.06 -5.57 -19.28
CA LEU A 45 -2.22 -4.85 -20.24
C LEU A 45 -0.72 -5.09 -19.98
N ASP A 46 -0.37 -5.96 -19.04
CA ASP A 46 1.00 -6.40 -18.82
C ASP A 46 1.61 -7.01 -20.10
N GLY A 47 2.90 -6.77 -20.31
CA GLY A 47 3.61 -7.25 -21.48
C GLY A 47 4.66 -6.27 -21.97
N LEU A 48 4.92 -6.29 -23.28
CA LEU A 48 5.85 -5.38 -23.93
C LEU A 48 5.11 -4.14 -24.43
N TRP A 49 5.56 -2.97 -23.98
CA TRP A 49 5.06 -1.67 -24.42
C TRP A 49 6.13 -0.96 -25.23
N LYS A 50 5.74 -0.13 -26.19
CA LYS A 50 6.68 0.80 -26.83
C LYS A 50 7.14 1.82 -25.80
N PHE A 51 8.41 2.21 -25.86
CA PHE A 51 9.03 3.01 -24.83
C PHE A 51 10.05 4.02 -25.37
N ARG A 52 10.09 5.20 -24.76
CA ARG A 52 11.12 6.20 -24.98
C ARG A 52 11.58 6.81 -23.66
N TYR A 53 12.87 6.66 -23.37
CA TYR A 53 13.52 7.36 -22.25
C TYR A 53 13.94 8.79 -22.65
N SER A 54 13.74 9.74 -21.75
CA SER A 54 14.22 11.12 -21.87
C SER A 54 14.81 11.59 -20.55
N LYS A 55 15.87 12.41 -20.59
CA LYS A 55 16.58 12.86 -19.37
C LYS A 55 15.79 13.84 -18.50
N ASN A 56 14.81 14.53 -19.11
CA ASN A 56 13.99 15.55 -18.47
C ASN A 56 12.72 15.86 -19.27
N ALA A 57 11.80 16.60 -18.65
CA ALA A 57 10.54 16.97 -19.26
C ALA A 57 10.70 17.74 -20.58
N ALA A 58 11.68 18.65 -20.69
CA ALA A 58 11.88 19.45 -21.90
C ALA A 58 12.32 18.63 -23.13
N SER A 59 13.03 17.51 -22.90
CA SER A 59 13.57 16.65 -23.97
C SER A 59 12.63 15.52 -24.41
N ARG A 60 11.51 15.33 -23.72
CA ARG A 60 10.57 14.24 -23.99
C ARG A 60 9.80 14.45 -25.29
N PRO A 61 9.29 13.38 -25.93
CA PRO A 61 8.42 13.51 -27.09
C PRO A 61 7.02 13.98 -26.66
N ALA A 62 6.86 15.28 -26.33
CA ALA A 62 5.66 15.81 -25.68
C ALA A 62 4.34 15.56 -26.44
N ASP A 63 4.40 15.28 -27.73
CA ASP A 63 3.26 15.04 -28.61
C ASP A 63 3.00 13.55 -28.92
N PHE A 64 3.73 12.61 -28.29
CA PHE A 64 3.65 11.17 -28.60
C PHE A 64 2.26 10.55 -28.41
N TYR A 65 1.43 11.20 -27.59
CA TYR A 65 0.06 10.80 -27.31
C TYR A 65 -0.91 11.11 -28.46
N LYS A 66 -0.55 12.03 -29.38
CA LYS A 66 -1.41 12.43 -30.49
C LYS A 66 -1.62 11.28 -31.48
N GLU A 67 -2.80 11.25 -32.08
CA GLU A 67 -3.09 10.32 -33.16
C GLU A 67 -2.16 10.58 -34.36
N GLY A 68 -1.69 9.50 -34.99
CA GLY A 68 -0.78 9.57 -36.12
C GLY A 68 0.66 9.96 -35.79
N TYR A 69 1.02 10.15 -34.51
CA TYR A 69 2.43 10.30 -34.12
C TYR A 69 3.21 9.03 -34.48
N ASP A 70 4.36 9.21 -35.14
CA ASP A 70 5.27 8.14 -35.52
C ASP A 70 6.15 7.73 -34.32
N ASP A 71 5.77 6.63 -33.68
CA ASP A 71 6.50 5.98 -32.59
C ASP A 71 7.30 4.75 -33.07
N SER A 72 7.59 4.65 -34.37
CA SER A 72 8.37 3.52 -34.92
C SER A 72 9.81 3.45 -34.43
N ASN A 73 10.34 4.56 -33.90
CA ASN A 73 11.67 4.66 -33.31
C ASN A 73 11.69 4.46 -31.78
N PHE A 74 10.56 4.08 -31.18
CA PHE A 74 10.50 3.73 -29.76
C PHE A 74 11.08 2.33 -29.56
N ASP A 75 11.76 2.14 -28.44
CA ASP A 75 12.22 0.82 -27.99
C ASP A 75 11.04 0.02 -27.45
N MET A 76 11.29 -1.20 -26.93
CA MET A 76 10.30 -1.98 -26.19
C MET A 76 10.75 -2.13 -24.74
N ILE A 77 9.81 -2.00 -23.80
CA ILE A 77 10.03 -2.21 -22.37
C ILE A 77 9.00 -3.18 -21.80
N ARG A 78 9.37 -3.96 -20.78
CA ARG A 78 8.43 -4.83 -20.06
C ARG A 78 7.69 -4.02 -19.00
N VAL A 79 6.38 -4.20 -18.97
CA VAL A 79 5.46 -3.70 -17.95
C VAL A 79 4.76 -4.90 -17.32
N PRO A 80 4.73 -5.03 -15.98
CA PRO A 80 5.43 -4.19 -15.02
C PRO A 80 6.96 -4.37 -15.01
N GLY A 81 7.66 -3.32 -14.56
CA GLY A 81 9.10 -3.33 -14.26
C GLY A 81 9.68 -1.92 -14.11
N HIS A 82 10.65 -1.78 -13.20
CA HIS A 82 11.44 -0.55 -13.09
C HIS A 82 12.33 -0.36 -14.33
N ILE A 83 12.53 0.89 -14.77
CA ILE A 83 13.30 1.13 -16.00
C ILE A 83 14.81 0.97 -15.77
N GLU A 84 15.28 1.24 -14.55
CA GLU A 84 16.67 1.06 -14.12
C GLU A 84 17.17 -0.36 -14.33
N LEU A 85 16.31 -1.33 -14.04
CA LEU A 85 16.62 -2.75 -14.18
C LEU A 85 16.43 -3.27 -15.62
N GLN A 86 16.02 -2.39 -16.53
CA GLN A 86 15.82 -2.67 -17.95
C GLN A 86 16.80 -1.90 -18.85
N GLY A 87 17.87 -1.35 -18.26
CA GLY A 87 18.99 -0.72 -18.97
C GLY A 87 18.82 0.78 -19.24
N TYR A 88 17.86 1.44 -18.59
CA TYR A 88 17.67 2.88 -18.68
C TYR A 88 18.02 3.57 -17.36
N ASP A 89 18.42 4.85 -17.42
CA ASP A 89 18.79 5.64 -16.25
C ASP A 89 19.84 5.00 -15.31
N LYS A 90 19.94 5.46 -14.06
CA LYS A 90 20.92 5.01 -13.08
C LYS A 90 20.21 4.38 -11.87
N ILE A 91 20.72 3.24 -11.43
CA ILE A 91 20.39 2.62 -10.15
C ILE A 91 21.01 3.47 -9.04
N GLN A 92 20.26 3.76 -7.98
CA GLN A 92 20.74 4.52 -6.83
C GLN A 92 20.16 3.94 -5.55
N TYR A 93 20.99 3.79 -4.53
CA TYR A 93 20.54 3.51 -3.16
C TYR A 93 21.00 4.63 -2.24
N ILE A 94 20.10 5.11 -1.39
CA ILE A 94 20.37 6.14 -0.40
C ILE A 94 19.34 6.03 0.72
N ASN A 95 19.82 6.13 1.97
CA ASN A 95 19.01 6.01 3.17
C ASN A 95 18.28 7.34 3.42
N THR A 96 18.88 8.22 4.22
CA THR A 96 18.20 9.42 4.77
C THR A 96 18.19 10.64 3.85
N MET A 97 19.13 10.73 2.91
CA MET A 97 19.28 11.92 2.08
C MET A 97 18.40 11.82 0.84
N TYR A 98 17.74 12.93 0.50
CA TYR A 98 17.08 13.00 -0.80
C TYR A 98 18.09 12.80 -1.95
N PRO A 99 17.69 12.14 -3.05
CA PRO A 99 18.58 11.76 -4.14
C PRO A 99 19.33 12.89 -4.89
N TRP A 100 18.96 14.16 -4.68
CA TRP A 100 19.58 15.33 -5.29
C TRP A 100 20.55 16.07 -4.36
N GLU A 101 20.63 15.70 -3.07
CA GLU A 101 21.54 16.35 -2.13
C GLU A 101 22.99 16.27 -2.63
N GLY A 102 23.71 17.39 -2.52
CA GLY A 102 25.08 17.54 -3.05
C GLY A 102 25.19 17.80 -4.56
N HIS A 103 24.11 17.65 -5.33
CA HIS A 103 24.08 17.91 -6.78
C HIS A 103 23.26 19.14 -7.13
N GLU A 104 22.06 19.26 -6.55
CA GLU A 104 21.14 20.35 -6.79
C GLU A 104 20.48 20.78 -5.47
N TYR A 105 20.37 22.09 -5.25
CA TYR A 105 19.65 22.61 -4.10
C TYR A 105 18.14 22.58 -4.37
N ARG A 106 17.43 21.66 -3.73
CA ARG A 106 15.97 21.57 -3.77
C ARG A 106 15.41 21.43 -2.36
N ARG A 107 14.36 22.18 -2.04
CA ARG A 107 13.66 22.12 -0.75
C ARG A 107 12.16 22.02 -1.01
N PRO A 108 11.40 21.30 -0.16
CA PRO A 108 9.98 21.10 -0.40
C PRO A 108 9.24 22.43 -0.53
N ALA A 109 8.27 22.52 -1.43
CA ALA A 109 7.45 23.72 -1.58
C ALA A 109 6.88 24.16 -0.22
N TYR A 110 6.90 25.48 0.04
CA TYR A 110 6.39 26.13 1.25
C TYR A 110 7.10 25.79 2.58
N SER A 111 8.09 24.89 2.59
CA SER A 111 8.80 24.49 3.81
C SER A 111 9.66 25.60 4.43
N ILE A 112 10.23 26.47 3.59
CA ILE A 112 11.04 27.64 3.98
C ILE A 112 10.84 28.77 2.96
N GLU A 113 11.15 30.01 3.35
CA GLU A 113 10.98 31.20 2.49
C GLU A 113 11.60 31.02 1.09
N ASN A 114 12.84 30.51 1.03
CA ASN A 114 13.56 30.32 -0.23
C ASN A 114 13.03 29.16 -1.10
N ALA A 115 12.23 28.24 -0.55
CA ALA A 115 11.62 27.17 -1.34
C ALA A 115 10.44 27.70 -2.18
N GLY A 116 9.84 28.83 -1.78
CA GLY A 116 8.69 29.41 -2.46
C GLY A 116 7.56 28.39 -2.62
N ASN A 117 6.90 28.40 -3.78
CA ASN A 117 5.85 27.45 -4.13
C ASN A 117 6.37 26.23 -4.92
N GLY A 118 7.69 26.03 -5.01
CA GLY A 118 8.30 24.92 -5.75
C GLY A 118 8.32 25.05 -7.27
N ALA A 119 7.87 26.17 -7.85
CA ALA A 119 7.78 26.32 -9.31
C ALA A 119 9.08 25.99 -10.05
N GLY A 120 8.98 25.12 -11.07
CA GLY A 120 10.09 24.68 -11.91
C GLY A 120 10.99 23.61 -11.30
N MET A 121 10.78 23.22 -10.04
CA MET A 121 11.66 22.30 -9.31
C MET A 121 11.83 20.93 -10.00
N PHE A 122 10.75 20.40 -10.56
CA PHE A 122 10.71 19.13 -11.26
C PHE A 122 10.30 19.30 -12.72
N SER A 123 9.38 20.23 -13.01
CA SER A 123 8.87 20.46 -14.37
C SER A 123 9.89 21.11 -15.32
N GLU A 124 10.81 21.91 -14.79
CA GLU A 124 11.88 22.60 -15.53
C GLU A 124 13.28 22.05 -15.21
N ALA A 125 13.35 20.99 -14.41
CA ALA A 125 14.60 20.39 -13.96
C ALA A 125 15.51 19.97 -15.12
N SER A 126 16.81 20.24 -14.98
CA SER A 126 17.81 19.82 -15.96
C SER A 126 17.92 18.29 -16.05
N TYR A 127 17.68 17.61 -14.93
CA TYR A 127 17.57 16.18 -14.78
C TYR A 127 16.33 15.83 -13.94
N ASN A 128 15.36 15.21 -14.60
CA ASN A 128 14.19 14.57 -14.02
C ASN A 128 13.68 13.55 -15.04
N PRO A 129 14.30 12.36 -15.11
CA PRO A 129 14.04 11.38 -16.15
C PRO A 129 12.56 11.08 -16.38
N VAL A 130 12.22 10.83 -17.64
CA VAL A 130 10.84 10.59 -18.09
C VAL A 130 10.80 9.34 -18.95
N GLY A 131 9.87 8.44 -18.63
CA GLY A 131 9.51 7.30 -19.46
C GLY A 131 8.21 7.58 -20.21
N SER A 132 8.25 7.58 -21.55
CA SER A 132 7.06 7.66 -22.41
C SER A 132 6.69 6.25 -22.89
N TYR A 133 5.55 5.73 -22.42
CA TYR A 133 5.06 4.38 -22.68
C TYR A 133 3.86 4.42 -23.62
N VAL A 134 3.80 3.49 -24.59
CA VAL A 134 2.66 3.32 -25.50
C VAL A 134 2.22 1.87 -25.53
N CYS A 135 0.94 1.65 -25.23
CA CYS A 135 0.23 0.38 -25.38
C CYS A 135 -0.88 0.52 -26.41
N THR A 136 -1.04 -0.48 -27.26
CA THR A 136 -2.20 -0.58 -28.16
C THR A 136 -3.00 -1.82 -27.84
N PHE A 137 -4.32 -1.71 -27.81
CA PHE A 137 -5.21 -2.82 -27.50
C PHE A 137 -6.57 -2.69 -28.17
N ASP A 138 -7.23 -3.83 -28.32
CA ASP A 138 -8.63 -3.93 -28.74
C ASP A 138 -9.48 -4.34 -27.52
N LEU A 139 -10.71 -3.84 -27.45
CA LEU A 139 -11.62 -4.23 -26.39
C LEU A 139 -12.16 -5.64 -26.65
N PRO A 140 -12.14 -6.53 -25.64
CA PRO A 140 -12.84 -7.81 -25.76
C PRO A 140 -14.36 -7.57 -25.85
N GLU A 141 -15.07 -8.51 -26.47
CA GLU A 141 -16.54 -8.42 -26.63
C GLU A 141 -17.26 -8.22 -25.29
N THR A 142 -16.75 -8.80 -24.21
CA THR A 142 -17.30 -8.69 -22.85
C THR A 142 -17.27 -7.28 -22.27
N PHE A 143 -16.47 -6.36 -22.83
CA PHE A 143 -16.37 -4.97 -22.39
C PHE A 143 -17.31 -4.05 -23.16
N GLN A 144 -17.83 -4.49 -24.31
CA GLN A 144 -18.66 -3.65 -25.16
C GLN A 144 -19.97 -3.26 -24.45
N GLY A 145 -20.28 -1.96 -24.44
CA GLY A 145 -21.46 -1.41 -23.76
C GLY A 145 -21.31 -1.21 -22.25
N ASN A 146 -20.20 -1.67 -21.65
CA ASN A 146 -19.87 -1.39 -20.25
C ASN A 146 -19.04 -0.10 -20.14
N ARG A 147 -19.00 0.48 -18.94
CA ARG A 147 -18.03 1.52 -18.63
C ARG A 147 -16.65 0.87 -18.52
N VAL A 148 -15.61 1.50 -19.04
CA VAL A 148 -14.26 0.92 -19.09
C VAL A 148 -13.31 1.85 -18.36
N TYR A 149 -12.56 1.29 -17.42
CA TYR A 149 -11.56 1.97 -16.61
C TYR A 149 -10.20 1.34 -16.84
N VAL A 150 -9.14 2.13 -16.71
CA VAL A 150 -7.78 1.60 -16.54
C VAL A 150 -7.38 1.71 -15.08
N CYS A 151 -6.77 0.65 -14.55
CA CYS A 151 -6.21 0.57 -13.21
C CYS A 151 -4.71 0.33 -13.34
N PHE A 152 -3.93 1.26 -12.79
CA PHE A 152 -2.49 1.09 -12.58
C PHE A 152 -2.28 0.71 -11.12
N GLU A 153 -1.79 -0.50 -10.84
CA GLU A 153 -1.63 -0.97 -9.45
C GLU A 153 -0.44 -0.35 -8.71
N GLY A 154 0.45 0.34 -9.44
CA GLY A 154 1.62 1.03 -8.90
C GLY A 154 2.52 1.61 -10.00
N VAL A 155 2.73 2.92 -9.94
CA VAL A 155 3.56 3.68 -10.87
C VAL A 155 4.42 4.65 -10.08
N GLU A 156 5.73 4.46 -10.14
CA GLU A 156 6.70 5.27 -9.42
C GLU A 156 7.24 6.37 -10.39
N GLN A 157 7.22 7.67 -10.12
CA GLN A 157 6.61 8.36 -8.97
C GLN A 157 5.38 9.22 -9.32
N ALA A 158 5.29 9.74 -10.55
CA ALA A 158 4.12 10.50 -11.01
C ALA A 158 3.82 10.21 -12.48
N MET A 159 2.53 10.12 -12.84
CA MET A 159 2.10 9.75 -14.19
C MET A 159 1.07 10.69 -14.80
N TYR A 160 1.16 10.89 -16.10
CA TYR A 160 0.13 11.50 -16.95
C TYR A 160 -0.37 10.45 -17.95
N ILE A 161 -1.68 10.44 -18.21
CA ILE A 161 -2.32 9.41 -19.04
C ILE A 161 -3.12 10.06 -20.16
N TRP A 162 -3.02 9.47 -21.35
CA TRP A 162 -3.83 9.81 -22.51
C TRP A 162 -4.36 8.54 -23.18
N LEU A 163 -5.57 8.65 -23.75
CA LEU A 163 -6.16 7.62 -24.58
C LEU A 163 -6.61 8.25 -25.91
N ASN A 164 -6.17 7.68 -27.03
CA ASN A 164 -6.59 8.10 -28.37
C ASN A 164 -6.44 9.62 -28.63
N GLY A 165 -5.35 10.21 -28.12
CA GLY A 165 -5.07 11.65 -28.24
C GLY A 165 -5.66 12.53 -27.13
N GLU A 166 -6.58 12.01 -26.32
CA GLU A 166 -7.29 12.76 -25.28
C GLU A 166 -6.64 12.58 -23.92
N PHE A 167 -6.53 13.68 -23.17
CA PHE A 167 -5.97 13.65 -21.82
C PHE A 167 -6.97 13.07 -20.84
N ILE A 168 -6.53 12.05 -20.09
CA ILE A 168 -7.35 11.32 -19.13
C ILE A 168 -7.12 11.85 -17.72
N GLY A 169 -5.88 11.86 -17.24
CA GLY A 169 -5.61 12.22 -15.85
C GLY A 169 -4.15 12.25 -15.44
N TYR A 170 -3.95 12.58 -14.17
CA TYR A 170 -2.65 12.65 -13.48
C TYR A 170 -2.77 11.99 -12.10
N ALA A 171 -1.72 11.32 -11.65
CA ALA A 171 -1.63 10.80 -10.29
C ALA A 171 -0.18 10.72 -9.77
N GLU A 172 -0.07 10.94 -8.47
CA GLU A 172 1.04 10.61 -7.59
C GLU A 172 0.64 9.45 -6.64
N ASP A 173 1.52 9.14 -5.67
CA ASP A 173 1.46 7.98 -4.75
C ASP A 173 1.78 6.65 -5.46
N SER A 174 3.03 6.22 -5.31
CA SER A 174 3.60 5.12 -6.09
C SER A 174 3.03 3.74 -5.75
N PHE A 175 2.49 3.57 -4.54
CA PHE A 175 2.24 2.25 -3.95
C PHE A 175 0.75 1.92 -3.75
N THR A 176 -0.16 2.79 -4.18
CA THR A 176 -1.60 2.52 -4.20
C THR A 176 -2.17 2.54 -5.62
N PRO A 177 -3.28 1.81 -5.89
CA PRO A 177 -3.87 1.79 -7.22
C PRO A 177 -4.40 3.16 -7.66
N SER A 178 -4.21 3.48 -8.94
CA SER A 178 -4.79 4.67 -9.58
C SER A 178 -5.70 4.25 -10.73
N GLU A 179 -7.00 4.56 -10.60
CA GLU A 179 -8.02 4.25 -11.62
C GLU A 179 -8.53 5.49 -12.35
N PHE A 180 -8.83 5.35 -13.65
CA PHE A 180 -9.36 6.43 -14.49
C PHE A 180 -10.44 5.93 -15.45
N ASP A 181 -11.52 6.70 -15.61
CA ASP A 181 -12.57 6.44 -16.59
C ASP A 181 -12.08 6.67 -18.02
N LEU A 182 -12.09 5.62 -18.82
CA LEU A 182 -11.75 5.64 -20.25
C LEU A 182 -13.00 5.68 -21.15
N THR A 183 -14.18 5.44 -20.58
CA THR A 183 -15.45 5.26 -21.32
C THR A 183 -15.72 6.34 -22.37
N PRO A 184 -15.48 7.65 -22.12
CA PRO A 184 -15.78 8.68 -23.10
C PRO A 184 -14.91 8.65 -24.37
N TYR A 185 -13.74 7.99 -24.32
CA TYR A 185 -12.71 8.05 -25.36
C TYR A 185 -12.33 6.68 -25.93
N ILE A 186 -12.84 5.60 -25.32
CA ILE A 186 -12.56 4.22 -25.70
C ILE A 186 -13.24 3.85 -27.03
N ARG A 187 -12.59 2.98 -27.80
CA ARG A 187 -13.07 2.44 -29.08
C ARG A 187 -13.09 0.91 -29.01
N THR A 188 -13.79 0.25 -29.93
CA THR A 188 -13.78 -1.22 -30.00
C THR A 188 -12.40 -1.76 -30.37
N GLU A 189 -11.72 -1.11 -31.31
CA GLU A 189 -10.41 -1.53 -31.82
C GLU A 189 -9.45 -0.35 -31.95
N GLY A 190 -8.15 -0.63 -31.96
CA GLY A 190 -7.10 0.32 -32.23
C GLY A 190 -6.95 1.41 -31.17
N ASN A 191 -7.22 1.09 -29.90
CA ASN A 191 -6.98 2.03 -28.82
C ASN A 191 -5.49 2.23 -28.61
N LYS A 192 -5.06 3.47 -28.42
CA LYS A 192 -3.69 3.85 -28.08
C LYS A 192 -3.67 4.51 -26.71
N LEU A 193 -3.21 3.77 -25.71
CA LEU A 193 -2.97 4.27 -24.35
C LEU A 193 -1.52 4.75 -24.24
N CYS A 194 -1.34 6.01 -23.86
CA CYS A 194 -0.05 6.65 -23.69
C CYS A 194 0.11 7.08 -22.24
N VAL A 195 1.27 6.77 -21.65
CA VAL A 195 1.58 7.12 -20.26
C VAL A 195 2.93 7.79 -20.21
N GLU A 196 3.00 8.93 -19.56
CA GLU A 196 4.25 9.64 -19.29
C GLU A 196 4.54 9.55 -17.80
N VAL A 197 5.61 8.85 -17.43
CA VAL A 197 6.01 8.65 -16.03
C VAL A 197 7.26 9.47 -15.74
N HIS A 198 7.18 10.33 -14.73
CA HIS A 198 8.30 11.17 -14.27
C HIS A 198 8.94 10.53 -13.05
N LYS A 199 10.28 10.52 -13.02
CA LYS A 199 11.06 9.98 -11.90
C LYS A 199 10.80 10.72 -10.60
N ARG A 200 10.51 12.02 -10.67
CA ARG A 200 10.28 12.87 -9.49
C ARG A 200 9.15 13.87 -9.72
N SER A 201 8.39 14.08 -8.66
CA SER A 201 7.44 15.17 -8.45
C SER A 201 7.48 15.56 -6.96
N THR A 202 6.50 16.31 -6.48
CA THR A 202 6.32 16.57 -5.04
C THR A 202 6.22 15.30 -4.21
N ALA A 203 5.70 14.20 -4.77
CA ALA A 203 5.69 12.87 -4.14
C ALA A 203 7.07 12.39 -3.67
N ALA A 204 8.15 12.78 -4.37
CA ALA A 204 9.51 12.37 -4.03
C ALA A 204 9.95 12.87 -2.65
N PHE A 205 9.31 13.92 -2.11
CA PHE A 205 9.56 14.37 -0.74
C PHE A 205 8.87 13.51 0.33
N LEU A 206 7.83 12.77 -0.05
CA LEU A 206 7.03 11.89 0.80
C LEU A 206 7.35 10.40 0.58
N GLU A 207 8.33 10.10 -0.26
CA GLU A 207 8.77 8.74 -0.63
C GLU A 207 10.29 8.60 -0.45
N ASP A 208 10.76 8.99 0.73
CA ASP A 208 12.18 9.00 1.12
C ASP A 208 12.61 7.73 1.87
N GLN A 209 11.88 6.62 1.74
CA GLN A 209 12.18 5.33 2.39
C GLN A 209 13.62 4.85 2.20
N ASP A 210 14.22 4.22 3.22
CA ASP A 210 15.54 3.58 3.11
C ASP A 210 15.54 2.39 2.13
N PHE A 211 15.61 2.67 0.83
CA PHE A 211 15.55 1.68 -0.24
C PHE A 211 16.21 2.15 -1.55
N PHE A 212 16.26 1.25 -2.54
CA PHE A 212 16.67 1.63 -3.90
C PHE A 212 15.67 2.60 -4.54
N ARG A 213 16.17 3.68 -5.14
CA ARG A 213 15.38 4.69 -5.85
C ARG A 213 15.20 4.25 -7.30
N PHE A 214 13.98 3.85 -7.66
CA PHE A 214 13.62 3.45 -9.00
C PHE A 214 12.47 4.31 -9.53
N PHE A 215 12.08 4.12 -10.78
CA PHE A 215 10.79 4.60 -11.26
C PHE A 215 10.27 3.78 -12.46
N GLY A 216 9.03 4.03 -12.85
CA GLY A 216 8.33 3.34 -13.93
C GLY A 216 7.04 2.65 -13.47
N ILE A 217 6.39 1.97 -14.40
CA ILE A 217 5.18 1.17 -14.13
C ILE A 217 5.62 -0.18 -13.56
N PHE A 218 5.68 -0.30 -12.22
CA PHE A 218 6.32 -1.45 -11.53
C PHE A 218 5.33 -2.47 -10.95
N ARG A 219 4.03 -2.19 -10.99
CA ARG A 219 2.94 -3.16 -10.77
C ARG A 219 2.00 -3.20 -11.97
N SER A 220 1.14 -4.22 -12.01
CA SER A 220 0.33 -4.55 -13.19
C SER A 220 -0.57 -3.39 -13.65
N VAL A 221 -0.88 -3.40 -14.94
CA VAL A 221 -1.86 -2.52 -15.56
C VAL A 221 -3.03 -3.34 -16.06
N LYS A 222 -4.25 -2.92 -15.73
CA LYS A 222 -5.47 -3.67 -16.04
C LYS A 222 -6.53 -2.74 -16.64
N LEU A 223 -7.30 -3.23 -17.61
CA LEU A 223 -8.59 -2.66 -17.95
C LEU A 223 -9.68 -3.35 -17.15
N LYS A 224 -10.61 -2.58 -16.62
CA LYS A 224 -11.76 -3.03 -15.83
C LYS A 224 -13.05 -2.56 -16.49
N ALA A 225 -13.92 -3.50 -16.85
CA ALA A 225 -15.28 -3.22 -17.28
C ALA A 225 -16.18 -3.14 -16.05
N LYS A 226 -16.88 -2.02 -15.87
CA LYS A 226 -17.91 -1.84 -14.84
C LYS A 226 -19.29 -1.97 -15.49
N PRO A 227 -20.09 -2.99 -15.13
CA PRO A 227 -21.42 -3.18 -15.69
C PRO A 227 -22.37 -2.00 -15.37
N CYS A 228 -23.56 -2.03 -15.98
CA CYS A 228 -24.60 -1.01 -15.82
C CYS A 228 -25.06 -0.81 -14.37
N VAL A 229 -24.92 -1.83 -13.54
CA VAL A 229 -25.04 -1.76 -12.07
C VAL A 229 -23.76 -2.34 -11.53
N HIS A 230 -23.05 -1.60 -10.68
CA HIS A 230 -21.76 -2.02 -10.16
C HIS A 230 -21.60 -1.57 -8.71
N VAL A 231 -21.06 -2.44 -7.87
CA VAL A 231 -20.58 -2.10 -6.53
C VAL A 231 -19.27 -1.31 -6.69
N GLU A 232 -19.34 0.01 -6.50
CA GLU A 232 -18.16 0.88 -6.55
C GLU A 232 -17.30 0.76 -5.29
N ASP A 233 -17.92 0.48 -4.15
CA ASP A 233 -17.21 0.26 -2.88
C ASP A 233 -18.04 -0.58 -1.91
N ILE A 234 -17.38 -1.34 -1.05
CA ILE A 234 -17.98 -2.12 0.02
C ILE A 234 -17.10 -2.10 1.28
N PHE A 235 -17.76 -1.91 2.42
CA PHE A 235 -17.16 -2.08 3.75
C PHE A 235 -17.93 -3.14 4.52
N ILE A 236 -17.23 -4.21 4.90
CA ILE A 236 -17.76 -5.34 5.66
C ILE A 236 -17.14 -5.31 7.05
N ARG A 237 -17.98 -5.32 8.09
CA ARG A 237 -17.56 -5.25 9.50
C ARG A 237 -18.06 -6.48 10.25
N PRO A 238 -17.25 -7.54 10.34
CA PRO A 238 -17.52 -8.68 11.21
C PRO A 238 -17.24 -8.27 12.66
N ILE A 239 -18.26 -8.22 13.50
CA ILE A 239 -18.15 -7.77 14.89
C ILE A 239 -18.25 -8.99 15.81
N LEU A 240 -17.22 -9.20 16.63
CA LEU A 240 -17.17 -10.27 17.64
C LEU A 240 -17.43 -9.70 19.04
N TRP A 241 -18.37 -10.27 19.79
CA TRP A 241 -18.67 -9.86 21.17
C TRP A 241 -17.85 -10.64 22.20
N ASN A 242 -17.91 -10.19 23.47
CA ASN A 242 -17.10 -10.69 24.59
C ASN A 242 -17.19 -12.20 24.85
N SER A 243 -18.26 -12.87 24.43
CA SER A 243 -18.39 -14.33 24.54
C SER A 243 -17.48 -15.10 23.57
N ASN A 244 -16.89 -14.42 22.57
CA ASN A 244 -16.07 -14.98 21.50
C ASN A 244 -16.76 -16.03 20.61
N ILE A 245 -18.08 -16.17 20.73
CA ILE A 245 -18.89 -17.10 19.95
C ILE A 245 -20.14 -16.43 19.36
N GLN A 246 -20.41 -15.18 19.76
CA GLN A 246 -21.53 -14.39 19.28
C GLN A 246 -21.03 -13.05 18.74
N GLY A 247 -21.82 -12.46 17.86
CA GLY A 247 -21.46 -11.26 17.14
C GLY A 247 -22.51 -10.93 16.10
N ASN A 248 -22.24 -9.86 15.35
CA ASN A 248 -23.07 -9.40 14.25
C ASN A 248 -22.22 -9.01 13.03
N LEU A 249 -22.90 -8.75 11.91
CA LEU A 249 -22.26 -8.34 10.66
C LEU A 249 -22.92 -7.06 10.17
N GLU A 250 -22.10 -6.06 9.88
CA GLU A 250 -22.53 -4.81 9.24
C GLU A 250 -21.90 -4.71 7.85
N VAL A 251 -22.68 -4.29 6.87
CA VAL A 251 -22.24 -4.12 5.49
C VAL A 251 -22.78 -2.80 4.96
N ASN A 252 -21.87 -1.98 4.44
CA ASN A 252 -22.19 -0.76 3.72
C ASN A 252 -21.59 -0.86 2.33
N ALA A 253 -22.38 -0.61 1.29
CA ALA A 253 -21.93 -0.64 -0.09
C ALA A 253 -22.41 0.60 -0.84
N LYS A 254 -21.58 1.09 -1.75
CA LYS A 254 -21.90 2.15 -2.70
C LYS A 254 -22.03 1.52 -4.07
N LEU A 255 -23.19 1.67 -4.70
CA LEU A 255 -23.45 1.15 -6.03
C LEU A 255 -23.64 2.31 -7.01
N SER A 256 -23.16 2.16 -8.23
CA SER A 256 -23.52 3.00 -9.36
C SER A 256 -24.49 2.26 -10.27
N MET A 257 -25.41 3.01 -10.89
CA MET A 257 -26.39 2.48 -11.84
C MET A 257 -26.45 3.37 -13.08
N VAL A 258 -26.74 2.86 -14.26
CA VAL A 258 -26.96 3.73 -15.44
C VAL A 258 -28.45 3.79 -15.80
N TYR A 259 -29.15 2.66 -15.77
CA TYR A 259 -30.56 2.58 -16.23
C TYR A 259 -31.48 1.68 -15.39
N ALA A 260 -30.95 0.92 -14.41
CA ALA A 260 -31.77 -0.01 -13.64
C ALA A 260 -32.65 0.75 -12.62
N LYS A 261 -33.96 0.62 -12.78
CA LYS A 261 -34.92 0.88 -11.70
C LYS A 261 -35.25 -0.49 -11.11
N ASP A 262 -35.19 -0.61 -9.78
CA ASP A 262 -35.52 -1.82 -9.02
C ASP A 262 -34.47 -2.95 -9.07
N ILE A 263 -33.34 -2.72 -8.39
CA ILE A 263 -32.36 -3.77 -8.05
C ILE A 263 -32.65 -4.35 -6.65
N ARG A 264 -32.23 -5.59 -6.42
CA ARG A 264 -32.18 -6.22 -5.10
C ARG A 264 -30.74 -6.52 -4.76
N VAL A 265 -30.30 -6.06 -3.60
CA VAL A 265 -28.97 -6.36 -3.08
C VAL A 265 -29.12 -7.27 -1.87
N THR A 266 -28.48 -8.44 -1.91
CA THR A 266 -28.56 -9.45 -0.84
C THR A 266 -27.16 -9.76 -0.34
N ALA A 267 -26.92 -9.55 0.95
CA ALA A 267 -25.71 -10.02 1.61
C ALA A 267 -25.88 -11.48 2.01
N VAL A 268 -24.86 -12.31 1.77
CA VAL A 268 -24.87 -13.75 2.05
C VAL A 268 -23.59 -14.12 2.77
N LEU A 269 -23.72 -14.80 3.91
CA LEU A 269 -22.60 -15.37 4.65
C LEU A 269 -22.68 -16.89 4.59
N ARG A 270 -21.56 -17.54 4.27
CA ARG A 270 -21.43 -18.99 4.25
C ARG A 270 -20.34 -19.46 5.18
N ASP A 271 -20.58 -20.64 5.74
CA ASP A 271 -19.61 -21.39 6.52
C ASP A 271 -19.41 -22.76 5.86
N LYS A 272 -18.21 -23.04 5.34
CA LYS A 272 -17.87 -24.28 4.62
C LYS A 272 -18.90 -24.61 3.52
N GLY A 273 -19.23 -23.60 2.71
CA GLY A 273 -20.19 -23.67 1.61
C GLY A 273 -21.68 -23.61 2.00
N LYS A 274 -22.03 -23.71 3.29
CA LYS A 274 -23.43 -23.64 3.75
C LYS A 274 -23.82 -22.21 4.06
N ILE A 275 -24.93 -21.73 3.50
CA ILE A 275 -25.50 -20.42 3.87
C ILE A 275 -25.89 -20.47 5.35
N CYS A 276 -25.30 -19.56 6.12
CA CYS A 276 -25.56 -19.47 7.54
C CYS A 276 -26.25 -18.16 7.93
N TRP A 277 -26.14 -17.13 7.08
CA TRP A 277 -26.94 -15.92 7.17
C TRP A 277 -27.16 -15.33 5.78
N SER A 278 -28.32 -14.72 5.56
CA SER A 278 -28.61 -13.95 4.35
C SER A 278 -29.63 -12.86 4.67
N GLN A 279 -29.43 -11.68 4.10
CA GLN A 279 -30.31 -10.54 4.32
C GLN A 279 -30.38 -9.65 3.08
N ASP A 280 -31.60 -9.26 2.72
CA ASP A 280 -31.82 -8.18 1.76
C ASP A 280 -31.46 -6.84 2.39
N MET A 281 -30.65 -6.09 1.66
CA MET A 281 -30.09 -4.85 2.11
C MET A 281 -31.07 -3.69 1.91
N LYS A 282 -31.04 -2.71 2.81
CA LYS A 282 -31.86 -1.51 2.67
C LYS A 282 -31.17 -0.56 1.70
N MET A 283 -31.92 -0.18 0.67
CA MET A 283 -31.47 0.74 -0.36
C MET A 283 -31.89 2.17 -0.01
N GLN A 284 -30.94 3.11 -0.06
CA GLN A 284 -31.19 4.53 0.08
C GLN A 284 -30.59 5.28 -1.11
N TYR A 285 -31.45 5.94 -1.88
CA TYR A 285 -31.01 6.77 -2.99
C TYR A 285 -30.48 8.10 -2.46
N SER A 286 -29.30 8.52 -2.92
CA SER A 286 -28.80 9.86 -2.63
C SER A 286 -29.37 10.86 -3.64
N ASP A 287 -30.28 11.74 -3.21
CA ASP A 287 -30.92 12.77 -4.05
C ASP A 287 -30.00 13.93 -4.49
N LYS A 288 -28.68 13.81 -4.32
CA LYS A 288 -27.74 14.85 -4.76
C LYS A 288 -27.45 14.70 -6.24
N GLY A 289 -28.14 15.54 -7.02
CA GLY A 289 -28.19 15.61 -8.47
C GLY A 289 -26.96 15.16 -9.26
N THR A 290 -27.26 14.50 -10.38
CA THR A 290 -26.38 14.05 -11.49
C THR A 290 -25.63 12.72 -11.37
N SER A 291 -25.67 12.01 -10.23
CA SER A 291 -25.10 10.66 -10.14
C SER A 291 -26.13 9.63 -9.66
N ASN A 292 -26.36 8.59 -10.46
CA ASN A 292 -27.15 7.39 -10.13
C ASN A 292 -26.44 6.51 -9.07
N ILE A 293 -26.04 7.10 -7.94
CA ILE A 293 -25.37 6.40 -6.86
C ILE A 293 -26.41 5.98 -5.81
N LEU A 294 -26.35 4.71 -5.42
CA LEU A 294 -27.19 4.12 -4.38
C LEU A 294 -26.31 3.72 -3.20
N GLN A 295 -26.66 4.18 -2.01
CA GLN A 295 -26.08 3.64 -0.79
C GLN A 295 -26.93 2.48 -0.29
N VAL A 296 -26.27 1.37 -0.03
CA VAL A 296 -26.90 0.13 0.41
C VAL A 296 -26.32 -0.23 1.76
N THR A 297 -27.18 -0.31 2.76
CA THR A 297 -26.76 -0.61 4.13
C THR A 297 -27.56 -1.77 4.68
N GLY A 298 -26.88 -2.61 5.43
CA GLY A 298 -27.47 -3.76 6.07
C GLY A 298 -26.65 -4.07 7.30
N ALA A 299 -27.33 -4.04 8.43
CA ALA A 299 -26.78 -4.53 9.67
C ALA A 299 -27.76 -5.56 10.20
N LEU A 300 -27.25 -6.72 10.58
CA LEU A 300 -27.97 -7.52 11.54
C LEU A 300 -27.76 -6.83 12.90
N LYS A 301 -28.82 -6.21 13.44
CA LYS A 301 -28.77 -5.64 14.79
C LYS A 301 -28.84 -6.71 15.88
N ASP A 302 -29.31 -7.90 15.52
CA ASP A 302 -29.40 -9.08 16.38
C ASP A 302 -28.19 -9.99 16.21
N THR A 303 -28.04 -10.97 17.11
CA THR A 303 -26.96 -11.97 17.04
C THR A 303 -27.05 -12.79 15.75
N LEU A 304 -25.92 -13.00 15.07
CA LEU A 304 -25.84 -13.95 13.96
C LEU A 304 -26.33 -15.34 14.42
N PRO A 305 -27.12 -16.08 13.61
CA PRO A 305 -27.69 -17.36 13.98
C PRO A 305 -26.67 -18.51 13.88
N ILE A 306 -25.41 -18.25 14.23
CA ILE A 306 -24.29 -19.21 14.24
C ILE A 306 -23.44 -19.05 15.50
N SER A 307 -22.71 -20.10 15.84
CA SER A 307 -21.56 -19.97 16.73
C SER A 307 -20.37 -19.49 15.92
N ILE A 308 -19.91 -18.27 16.17
CA ILE A 308 -18.76 -17.68 15.49
C ILE A 308 -17.48 -18.40 15.95
N THR A 309 -16.59 -18.66 14.99
CA THR A 309 -15.19 -19.01 15.26
C THR A 309 -14.34 -17.75 15.08
N PRO A 310 -13.65 -17.28 16.14
CA PRO A 310 -12.73 -16.16 16.00
C PRO A 310 -11.55 -16.47 15.09
N TRP A 311 -11.09 -15.45 14.36
CA TRP A 311 -9.86 -15.45 13.61
C TRP A 311 -8.69 -14.98 14.49
N ASP A 312 -7.59 -15.73 14.48
CA ASP A 312 -6.28 -15.37 15.04
C ASP A 312 -5.15 -16.15 14.32
N HIS A 313 -3.88 -15.94 14.69
CA HIS A 313 -2.75 -16.57 14.00
C HIS A 313 -2.67 -18.09 14.18
N HIS A 314 -3.27 -18.67 15.23
CA HIS A 314 -3.31 -20.12 15.41
C HIS A 314 -4.50 -20.73 14.66
N LYS A 315 -5.58 -19.96 14.53
CA LYS A 315 -6.81 -20.36 13.86
C LYS A 315 -7.27 -19.25 12.90
N PRO A 316 -6.69 -19.16 11.68
CA PRO A 316 -7.08 -18.17 10.69
C PRO A 316 -8.41 -18.52 10.01
N TYR A 317 -9.48 -18.55 10.80
CA TYR A 317 -10.80 -18.95 10.33
C TYR A 317 -11.48 -17.83 9.55
N LEU A 318 -11.78 -18.08 8.28
CA LEU A 318 -12.49 -17.16 7.40
C LEU A 318 -13.85 -17.75 7.00
N TYR A 319 -14.84 -16.86 6.92
CA TYR A 319 -16.17 -17.13 6.37
C TYR A 319 -16.25 -16.57 4.96
N ASP A 320 -17.01 -17.22 4.08
CA ASP A 320 -17.23 -16.74 2.72
C ASP A 320 -18.41 -15.76 2.73
N PHE A 321 -18.11 -14.48 2.54
CA PHE A 321 -19.10 -13.44 2.32
C PHE A 321 -19.31 -13.21 0.81
N CYS A 322 -20.55 -12.97 0.41
CA CYS A 322 -20.88 -12.48 -0.93
C CYS A 322 -21.94 -11.39 -0.85
N LEU A 323 -21.74 -10.30 -1.60
CA LEU A 323 -22.80 -9.36 -1.93
C LEU A 323 -23.35 -9.71 -3.32
N GLU A 324 -24.63 -10.09 -3.39
CA GLU A 324 -25.31 -10.39 -4.64
C GLU A 324 -26.15 -9.19 -5.08
N VAL A 325 -25.98 -8.76 -6.33
CA VAL A 325 -26.82 -7.74 -6.97
C VAL A 325 -27.68 -8.41 -8.04
N ARG A 326 -29.01 -8.28 -7.90
CA ARG A 326 -30.00 -8.88 -8.79
C ARG A 326 -30.94 -7.82 -9.37
N ASP A 327 -31.48 -8.07 -10.54
CA ASP A 327 -32.56 -7.24 -11.11
C ASP A 327 -33.94 -7.62 -10.55
N GLN A 328 -34.96 -6.89 -11.04
CA GLN A 328 -36.38 -7.12 -10.76
C GLN A 328 -36.89 -8.53 -11.11
N ASP A 329 -36.25 -9.20 -12.08
CA ASP A 329 -36.58 -10.57 -12.51
C ASP A 329 -35.78 -11.62 -11.72
N ASN A 330 -35.07 -11.17 -10.67
CA ASN A 330 -34.20 -11.97 -9.79
C ASN A 330 -32.99 -12.59 -10.52
N CYS A 331 -32.63 -12.08 -11.70
CA CYS A 331 -31.42 -12.47 -12.41
C CYS A 331 -30.19 -11.84 -11.75
N LEU A 332 -29.12 -12.63 -11.60
CA LEU A 332 -27.87 -12.16 -11.00
C LEU A 332 -27.13 -11.25 -12.00
N ILE A 333 -26.83 -10.02 -11.58
CA ILE A 333 -26.08 -9.03 -12.36
C ILE A 333 -24.60 -9.07 -11.96
N GLU A 334 -24.34 -9.07 -10.66
CA GLU A 334 -22.98 -9.00 -10.10
C GLU A 334 -22.92 -9.74 -8.77
N ILE A 335 -21.77 -10.38 -8.51
CA ILE A 335 -21.42 -10.96 -7.22
C ILE A 335 -20.05 -10.46 -6.78
N VAL A 336 -19.98 -9.94 -5.55
CA VAL A 336 -18.74 -9.47 -4.91
C VAL A 336 -18.38 -10.41 -3.75
N PRO A 337 -17.40 -11.31 -3.93
CA PRO A 337 -16.95 -12.18 -2.85
C PRO A 337 -15.90 -11.52 -1.96
N TYR A 338 -15.93 -11.87 -0.67
CA TYR A 338 -14.85 -11.63 0.29
C TYR A 338 -14.72 -12.79 1.25
N ALA A 339 -13.49 -13.06 1.68
CA ALA A 339 -13.24 -13.87 2.86
C ALA A 339 -13.16 -12.94 4.08
N ILE A 340 -13.94 -13.23 5.13
CA ILE A 340 -14.00 -12.38 6.33
C ILE A 340 -13.75 -13.18 7.61
N GLY A 341 -12.96 -12.64 8.53
CA GLY A 341 -12.73 -13.20 9.85
C GLY A 341 -13.35 -12.35 10.94
N PHE A 342 -13.89 -13.01 11.98
CA PHE A 342 -14.41 -12.32 13.16
C PHE A 342 -13.32 -12.23 14.21
N ARG A 343 -13.01 -11.01 14.67
CA ARG A 343 -12.07 -10.81 15.78
C ARG A 343 -12.39 -9.54 16.54
N ARG A 344 -11.86 -9.41 17.74
CA ARG A 344 -12.01 -8.22 18.59
C ARG A 344 -10.64 -7.78 19.09
N LEU A 345 -10.28 -6.52 18.83
CA LEU A 345 -9.05 -5.90 19.29
C LEU A 345 -9.38 -4.81 20.30
N GLU A 346 -8.75 -4.84 21.46
CA GLU A 346 -9.06 -3.94 22.59
C GLU A 346 -7.80 -3.53 23.34
N ILE A 347 -7.79 -2.32 23.89
CA ILE A 347 -6.81 -1.92 24.90
C ILE A 347 -7.53 -1.91 26.26
N ILE A 348 -7.11 -2.78 27.18
CA ILE A 348 -7.64 -2.85 28.54
C ILE A 348 -6.47 -2.65 29.49
N ASP A 349 -6.56 -1.65 30.37
CA ASP A 349 -5.49 -1.28 31.31
C ASP A 349 -4.11 -1.18 30.64
N LYS A 350 -4.08 -0.55 29.45
CA LYS A 350 -2.88 -0.31 28.63
C LYS A 350 -2.19 -1.59 28.11
N VAL A 351 -2.93 -2.68 28.00
CA VAL A 351 -2.49 -3.93 27.36
C VAL A 351 -3.38 -4.20 26.15
N ILE A 352 -2.78 -4.55 25.02
CA ILE A 352 -3.52 -4.92 23.81
C ILE A 352 -3.99 -6.38 23.91
N TYR A 353 -5.28 -6.61 23.70
CA TYR A 353 -5.91 -7.92 23.66
C TYR A 353 -6.52 -8.20 22.28
N LEU A 354 -6.26 -9.40 21.76
CA LEU A 354 -6.95 -9.97 20.61
C LEU A 354 -7.83 -11.12 21.10
N ASN A 355 -9.14 -11.03 20.85
CA ASN A 355 -10.13 -12.02 21.25
C ASN A 355 -10.09 -12.32 22.77
N GLY A 356 -9.76 -11.32 23.59
CA GLY A 356 -9.63 -11.45 25.05
C GLY A 356 -8.34 -12.09 25.54
N LYS A 357 -7.36 -12.37 24.67
CA LYS A 357 -6.00 -12.80 25.03
C LYS A 357 -5.00 -11.70 24.73
N ARG A 358 -3.98 -11.54 25.58
CA ARG A 358 -2.89 -10.58 25.34
C ARG A 358 -2.28 -10.84 23.96
N LEU A 359 -2.16 -9.77 23.16
CA LEU A 359 -1.49 -9.83 21.87
C LEU A 359 0.04 -9.85 22.10
N ILE A 360 0.72 -10.81 21.49
CA ILE A 360 2.19 -10.87 21.42
C ILE A 360 2.57 -10.86 19.95
N LEU A 361 3.41 -9.91 19.56
CA LEU A 361 3.90 -9.73 18.20
C LEU A 361 5.32 -10.29 18.11
N THR A 362 5.46 -11.42 17.43
CA THR A 362 6.73 -11.96 16.93
C THR A 362 6.90 -11.50 15.48
N GLY A 363 7.04 -10.18 15.31
CA GLY A 363 6.88 -9.52 14.02
C GLY A 363 8.18 -9.35 13.22
N ILE A 364 8.01 -8.96 11.96
CA ILE A 364 9.09 -8.55 11.05
C ILE A 364 8.68 -7.42 10.10
N ASN A 365 9.60 -6.53 9.77
CA ASN A 365 9.45 -5.53 8.70
C ASN A 365 9.77 -6.21 7.36
N ARG A 366 8.99 -5.93 6.30
CA ARG A 366 9.21 -6.52 4.97
C ARG A 366 9.06 -5.51 3.85
N HIS A 367 10.15 -5.22 3.16
CA HIS A 367 10.12 -4.63 1.82
C HIS A 367 9.74 -5.68 0.76
N GLU A 368 9.04 -5.24 -0.30
CA GLU A 368 8.86 -6.04 -1.52
C GLU A 368 10.18 -6.10 -2.28
N TRP A 369 10.84 -7.25 -2.34
CA TRP A 369 12.13 -7.34 -3.01
C TRP A 369 12.32 -8.62 -3.80
N GLU A 370 12.84 -8.55 -5.01
CA GLU A 370 13.36 -9.65 -5.80
C GLU A 370 14.66 -9.18 -6.49
N PRO A 371 15.78 -9.90 -6.33
CA PRO A 371 17.09 -9.36 -6.67
C PRO A 371 17.33 -9.13 -8.17
N HIS A 372 16.50 -9.66 -9.07
CA HIS A 372 16.57 -9.34 -10.50
C HIS A 372 15.62 -8.22 -10.93
N LYS A 373 14.51 -8.02 -10.23
CA LYS A 373 13.40 -7.15 -10.64
C LYS A 373 13.09 -6.03 -9.63
N GLY A 374 13.84 -5.91 -8.54
CA GLY A 374 13.61 -4.93 -7.49
C GLY A 374 12.26 -5.17 -6.81
N ARG A 375 11.41 -4.15 -6.74
CA ARG A 375 10.08 -4.25 -6.10
C ARG A 375 9.01 -4.94 -6.96
N CYS A 376 9.32 -5.30 -8.21
CA CYS A 376 8.40 -6.02 -9.10
C CYS A 376 8.37 -7.54 -8.78
N ILE A 377 7.93 -7.88 -7.55
CA ILE A 377 7.76 -9.26 -7.08
C ILE A 377 6.48 -9.90 -7.65
N THR A 378 6.39 -11.23 -7.60
CA THR A 378 5.17 -11.97 -7.95
C THR A 378 4.61 -12.74 -6.77
N GLU A 379 3.41 -13.33 -6.92
CA GLU A 379 2.84 -14.25 -5.94
C GLU A 379 3.79 -15.39 -5.56
N LYS A 380 4.69 -15.81 -6.45
CA LYS A 380 5.68 -16.85 -6.15
C LYS A 380 6.57 -16.43 -4.98
N GLU A 381 7.12 -15.22 -5.05
CA GLU A 381 7.97 -14.67 -4.00
C GLU A 381 7.17 -14.50 -2.70
N MET A 382 5.95 -13.96 -2.77
CA MET A 382 5.07 -13.81 -1.60
C MET A 382 4.80 -15.14 -0.88
N ARG A 383 4.55 -16.22 -1.63
CA ARG A 383 4.31 -17.56 -1.05
C ARG A 383 5.55 -18.13 -0.37
N ILE A 384 6.74 -17.87 -0.93
CA ILE A 384 8.01 -18.28 -0.31
C ILE A 384 8.22 -17.49 0.99
N ASP A 385 8.00 -16.18 0.96
CA ASP A 385 8.17 -15.31 2.12
C ASP A 385 7.23 -15.74 3.27
N LEU A 386 5.95 -16.04 3.00
CA LEU A 386 5.00 -16.54 4.00
C LEU A 386 5.38 -17.91 4.57
N MET A 387 5.86 -18.82 3.72
CA MET A 387 6.35 -20.11 4.18
C MET A 387 7.53 -19.93 5.14
N LEU A 388 8.45 -19.01 4.84
CA LEU A 388 9.58 -18.70 5.73
C LEU A 388 9.12 -18.03 7.02
N PHE A 389 8.07 -17.20 7.00
CA PHE A 389 7.49 -16.63 8.21
C PHE A 389 6.99 -17.75 9.14
N GLN A 390 6.18 -18.66 8.61
CA GLN A 390 5.63 -19.79 9.37
C GLN A 390 6.74 -20.71 9.91
N GLN A 391 7.75 -21.03 9.09
CA GLN A 391 8.88 -21.87 9.51
C GLN A 391 9.74 -21.26 10.63
N ASN A 392 9.66 -19.94 10.81
CA ASN A 392 10.43 -19.18 11.77
C ASN A 392 9.55 -18.54 12.87
N HIS A 393 8.31 -19.00 13.02
CA HIS A 393 7.37 -18.59 14.07
C HIS A 393 7.07 -17.08 14.08
N ILE A 394 7.16 -16.45 12.91
CA ILE A 394 6.78 -15.05 12.70
C ILE A 394 5.27 -14.98 12.56
N ASN A 395 4.61 -14.28 13.48
CA ASN A 395 3.14 -14.16 13.49
C ASN A 395 2.64 -12.80 12.98
N ALA A 396 3.53 -11.85 12.73
CA ALA A 396 3.16 -10.50 12.33
C ALA A 396 4.11 -9.90 11.29
N VAL A 397 3.58 -9.04 10.41
CA VAL A 397 4.34 -8.28 9.42
C VAL A 397 3.97 -6.80 9.44
N ARG A 398 4.98 -5.93 9.33
CA ARG A 398 4.80 -4.49 9.03
C ARG A 398 5.17 -4.26 7.56
N THR A 399 4.27 -3.63 6.82
CA THR A 399 4.46 -3.31 5.40
C THR A 399 5.36 -2.07 5.24
N CYS A 400 6.65 -2.22 5.56
CA CYS A 400 7.60 -1.11 5.57
C CYS A 400 7.93 -0.61 4.15
N HIS A 401 7.78 0.67 3.81
CA HIS A 401 6.98 1.70 4.50
C HIS A 401 5.92 2.24 3.55
N TYR A 402 5.13 1.32 3.00
CA TYR A 402 4.13 1.56 1.98
C TYR A 402 3.19 0.36 1.83
N PRO A 403 2.00 0.56 1.23
CA PRO A 403 1.10 -0.56 0.96
C PRO A 403 1.70 -1.57 -0.02
N ASN A 404 1.56 -2.85 0.31
CA ASN A 404 2.00 -3.97 -0.51
C ASN A 404 1.04 -4.23 -1.70
N GLN A 405 1.40 -5.15 -2.60
CA GLN A 405 0.46 -5.63 -3.60
C GLN A 405 -0.75 -6.32 -2.94
N ILE A 406 -1.96 -6.09 -3.47
CA ILE A 406 -3.24 -6.61 -2.95
C ILE A 406 -3.21 -8.12 -2.58
N PRO A 407 -2.63 -9.04 -3.40
CA PRO A 407 -2.59 -10.45 -3.05
C PRO A 407 -1.92 -10.76 -1.70
N TRP A 408 -0.97 -9.93 -1.26
CA TRP A 408 -0.29 -10.11 0.02
C TRP A 408 -1.26 -10.11 1.21
N TYR A 409 -2.24 -9.21 1.19
CA TYR A 409 -3.22 -9.05 2.27
C TYR A 409 -4.17 -10.25 2.37
N TYR A 410 -4.67 -10.74 1.23
CA TYR A 410 -5.44 -11.99 1.18
C TYR A 410 -4.63 -13.18 1.69
N MET A 411 -3.36 -13.29 1.30
CA MET A 411 -2.51 -14.39 1.77
C MET A 411 -2.24 -14.28 3.28
N CYS A 412 -2.08 -13.08 3.84
CA CYS A 412 -1.96 -12.89 5.29
C CYS A 412 -3.25 -13.23 6.04
N ASP A 413 -4.42 -12.87 5.50
CA ASP A 413 -5.73 -13.26 6.04
C ASP A 413 -5.85 -14.79 6.13
N GLU A 414 -5.50 -15.49 5.06
CA GLU A 414 -5.56 -16.96 4.96
C GLU A 414 -4.50 -17.65 5.83
N ALA A 415 -3.28 -17.09 5.90
CA ALA A 415 -2.17 -17.69 6.62
C ALA A 415 -2.17 -17.40 8.13
N GLY A 416 -3.00 -16.46 8.59
CA GLY A 416 -3.03 -16.04 9.99
C GLY A 416 -1.86 -15.13 10.37
N ILE A 417 -1.40 -14.28 9.47
CA ILE A 417 -0.32 -13.33 9.78
C ILE A 417 -0.95 -11.99 10.15
N TYR A 418 -0.70 -11.50 11.37
CA TYR A 418 -1.12 -10.18 11.79
C TYR A 418 -0.39 -9.10 10.99
N MET A 419 -1.05 -7.98 10.73
CA MET A 419 -0.48 -6.93 9.91
C MET A 419 -0.56 -5.56 10.56
N MET A 420 0.55 -4.83 10.49
CA MET A 420 0.58 -3.38 10.60
C MET A 420 0.68 -2.83 9.16
N ALA A 421 -0.44 -2.36 8.64
CA ALA A 421 -0.53 -1.82 7.29
C ALA A 421 -0.16 -0.34 7.31
N GLU A 422 0.88 0.02 6.57
CA GLU A 422 1.50 1.34 6.63
C GLU A 422 1.21 2.17 5.39
N THR A 423 0.87 3.44 5.63
CA THR A 423 0.68 4.43 4.58
C THR A 423 2.02 4.76 3.92
N ASN A 424 2.04 4.93 2.60
CA ASN A 424 3.23 5.35 1.87
C ASN A 424 3.57 6.81 2.20
N LEU A 425 4.32 7.02 3.27
CA LEU A 425 4.69 8.35 3.74
C LEU A 425 6.02 8.26 4.51
N GLU A 426 7.10 8.71 3.87
CA GLU A 426 8.40 8.90 4.51
C GLU A 426 9.10 10.14 3.96
N SER A 427 9.62 10.98 4.85
CA SER A 427 10.20 12.28 4.51
C SER A 427 11.47 12.55 5.32
N HIS A 428 12.25 11.50 5.49
CA HIS A 428 13.35 11.38 6.44
C HIS A 428 14.37 12.53 6.32
N GLY A 429 14.82 12.82 5.09
CA GLY A 429 15.79 13.86 4.79
C GLY A 429 15.30 15.29 5.00
N SER A 430 14.00 15.47 5.29
CA SER A 430 13.43 16.78 5.61
C SER A 430 13.67 17.21 7.07
N TRP A 431 13.80 16.24 7.99
CA TRP A 431 13.92 16.52 9.43
C TRP A 431 15.08 15.84 10.15
N GLN A 432 15.64 14.75 9.62
CA GLN A 432 16.81 14.10 10.20
C GLN A 432 18.02 14.35 9.29
N LYS A 433 19.11 14.88 9.86
CA LYS A 433 20.29 15.28 9.10
C LYS A 433 21.55 14.86 9.82
N MET A 434 22.32 13.96 9.21
CA MET A 434 23.53 13.40 9.83
C MET A 434 23.25 12.83 11.24
N GLY A 435 22.08 12.19 11.41
CA GLY A 435 21.61 11.64 12.68
C GLY A 435 21.10 12.66 13.71
N ALA A 436 21.13 13.96 13.41
CA ALA A 436 20.58 15.00 14.27
C ALA A 436 19.10 15.28 13.93
N ILE A 437 18.29 15.50 14.97
CA ILE A 437 16.92 16.02 14.83
C ILE A 437 17.02 17.49 14.43
N GLU A 438 16.72 17.79 13.17
CA GLU A 438 16.83 19.11 12.56
C GLU A 438 15.61 19.35 11.64
N PRO A 439 14.43 19.69 12.17
CA PRO A 439 13.18 19.78 11.41
C PRO A 439 12.98 21.12 10.66
N SER A 440 14.03 21.90 10.35
CA SER A 440 13.90 23.25 9.79
C SER A 440 13.13 23.37 8.47
N TYR A 441 13.05 22.29 7.69
CA TYR A 441 12.26 22.23 6.45
C TYR A 441 11.42 20.94 6.36
N ASN A 442 11.02 20.42 7.52
CA ASN A 442 10.22 19.20 7.62
C ASN A 442 8.92 19.30 6.81
N VAL A 443 8.63 18.27 6.01
CA VAL A 443 7.34 18.03 5.35
C VAL A 443 6.85 16.64 5.72
N PRO A 444 5.53 16.38 5.81
CA PRO A 444 4.45 17.35 5.60
C PRO A 444 4.36 18.39 6.73
N GLY A 445 4.80 18.05 7.94
CA GLY A 445 4.88 18.99 9.05
C GLY A 445 3.52 19.62 9.40
N SER A 446 3.52 20.94 9.55
CA SER A 446 2.31 21.75 9.74
C SER A 446 2.15 22.72 8.57
N ILE A 447 2.21 22.21 7.34
CA ILE A 447 2.21 23.01 6.11
C ILE A 447 0.93 22.69 5.32
N PRO A 448 -0.10 23.55 5.39
CA PRO A 448 -1.44 23.23 4.87
C PRO A 448 -1.49 22.76 3.41
N GLN A 449 -0.54 23.19 2.58
CA GLN A 449 -0.42 22.81 1.17
C GLN A 449 -0.05 21.34 0.95
N TRP A 450 0.52 20.66 1.95
CA TRP A 450 0.85 19.23 1.90
C TRP A 450 -0.25 18.34 2.49
N LYS A 451 -1.13 18.92 3.32
CA LYS A 451 -2.17 18.19 4.06
C LYS A 451 -2.99 17.24 3.19
N GLU A 452 -3.53 17.71 2.08
CA GLU A 452 -4.46 16.89 1.28
C GLU A 452 -3.73 15.72 0.58
N ALA A 453 -2.45 15.88 0.21
CA ALA A 453 -1.65 14.77 -0.33
C ALA A 453 -1.39 13.69 0.74
N VAL A 454 -1.18 14.10 2.00
CA VAL A 454 -1.02 13.20 3.14
C VAL A 454 -2.31 12.44 3.43
N ILE A 455 -3.45 13.15 3.48
CA ILE A 455 -4.76 12.54 3.71
C ILE A 455 -5.14 11.59 2.58
N ASP A 456 -4.85 11.94 1.32
CA ASP A 456 -5.13 11.09 0.16
C ASP A 456 -4.36 9.76 0.19
N ARG A 457 -3.09 9.76 0.62
CA ARG A 457 -2.31 8.53 0.83
C ARG A 457 -2.94 7.63 1.91
N ALA A 458 -3.41 8.22 3.00
CA ALA A 458 -4.10 7.50 4.08
C ALA A 458 -5.47 6.95 3.63
N GLN A 459 -6.23 7.75 2.89
CA GLN A 459 -7.49 7.34 2.28
C GLN A 459 -7.27 6.19 1.30
N SER A 460 -6.27 6.29 0.43
CA SER A 460 -5.96 5.24 -0.55
C SER A 460 -5.58 3.93 0.14
N ASN A 461 -4.79 3.99 1.21
CA ASN A 461 -4.45 2.82 2.02
C ASN A 461 -5.70 2.24 2.73
N TYR A 462 -6.45 3.07 3.46
CA TYR A 462 -7.63 2.61 4.19
C TYR A 462 -8.70 2.03 3.26
N GLU A 463 -9.14 2.82 2.27
CA GLU A 463 -10.28 2.45 1.42
C GLU A 463 -10.02 1.16 0.65
N THR A 464 -8.79 0.96 0.17
CA THR A 464 -8.36 -0.27 -0.52
C THR A 464 -8.41 -1.48 0.40
N PHE A 465 -7.86 -1.37 1.61
CA PHE A 465 -7.55 -2.53 2.45
C PHE A 465 -8.46 -2.73 3.67
N LYS A 466 -9.47 -1.87 3.89
CA LYS A 466 -10.36 -1.87 5.09
C LYS A 466 -11.08 -3.19 5.40
N ASN A 467 -11.23 -4.07 4.41
CA ASN A 467 -11.91 -5.36 4.57
C ASN A 467 -10.97 -6.51 5.02
N HIS A 468 -9.64 -6.32 4.99
CA HIS A 468 -8.71 -7.37 5.35
C HIS A 468 -8.70 -7.66 6.84
N THR A 469 -8.81 -8.95 7.16
CA THR A 469 -8.87 -9.39 8.54
C THR A 469 -7.50 -9.19 9.19
N SER A 470 -6.40 -9.63 8.59
CA SER A 470 -5.03 -9.56 9.12
C SER A 470 -4.60 -8.20 9.68
N ILE A 471 -5.09 -7.08 9.13
CA ILE A 471 -4.71 -5.72 9.54
C ILE A 471 -5.22 -5.42 10.95
N LEU A 472 -4.31 -5.40 11.93
CA LEU A 472 -4.59 -5.00 13.32
C LEU A 472 -4.28 -3.52 13.57
N PHE A 473 -3.31 -2.98 12.83
CA PHE A 473 -2.83 -1.62 12.99
C PHE A 473 -2.83 -0.88 11.66
N TRP A 474 -3.28 0.38 11.69
CA TRP A 474 -3.00 1.37 10.65
C TRP A 474 -1.80 2.19 11.09
N SER A 475 -0.71 2.14 10.32
CA SER A 475 0.46 2.99 10.54
C SER A 475 0.40 4.22 9.62
N LEU A 476 0.62 5.39 10.21
CA LEU A 476 0.48 6.68 9.52
C LEU A 476 1.61 6.97 8.53
N GLY A 477 2.68 6.18 8.56
CA GLY A 477 3.89 6.37 7.78
C GLY A 477 5.11 5.98 8.60
N ASN A 478 6.27 6.43 8.16
CA ASN A 478 7.55 6.22 8.83
C ASN A 478 8.37 7.51 8.80
N GLU A 479 9.14 7.78 9.85
CA GLU A 479 10.20 8.80 9.90
C GLU A 479 9.85 10.10 9.16
N SER A 480 8.68 10.66 9.46
CA SER A 480 8.16 11.89 8.83
C SER A 480 7.90 13.02 9.83
N TYR A 481 8.50 12.88 11.03
CA TYR A 481 8.29 13.74 12.19
C TYR A 481 6.81 13.84 12.62
N ALA A 482 6.50 14.41 13.78
CA ALA A 482 5.09 14.69 14.14
C ALA A 482 4.76 16.17 13.89
N GLY A 483 3.59 16.41 13.28
CA GLY A 483 3.06 17.73 12.92
C GLY A 483 1.56 17.68 12.69
N ASP A 484 0.94 18.83 12.39
CA ASP A 484 -0.52 18.96 12.26
C ASP A 484 -1.10 18.13 11.11
N ASP A 485 -0.33 17.90 10.05
CA ASP A 485 -0.79 17.10 8.92
C ASP A 485 -0.84 15.59 9.25
N ILE A 486 0.11 15.11 10.08
CA ILE A 486 0.04 13.75 10.63
C ILE A 486 -1.07 13.62 11.67
N GLU A 487 -1.33 14.66 12.48
CA GLU A 487 -2.48 14.70 13.38
C GLU A 487 -3.80 14.61 12.60
N ALA A 488 -3.92 15.31 11.48
CA ALA A 488 -5.07 15.22 10.60
C ALA A 488 -5.24 13.80 10.03
N MET A 489 -4.13 13.13 9.65
CA MET A 489 -4.17 11.73 9.21
C MET A 489 -4.63 10.78 10.32
N ASN A 490 -4.11 10.95 11.53
CA ASN A 490 -4.54 10.19 12.69
C ASN A 490 -6.05 10.35 12.93
N GLN A 491 -6.56 11.60 12.86
CA GLN A 491 -7.98 11.88 13.02
C GLN A 491 -8.82 11.21 11.94
N TYR A 492 -8.36 11.19 10.67
CA TYR A 492 -9.04 10.48 9.60
C TYR A 492 -9.24 8.99 9.94
N PHE A 493 -8.20 8.28 10.40
CA PHE A 493 -8.32 6.89 10.82
C PHE A 493 -9.21 6.71 12.06
N MET A 494 -9.14 7.63 13.03
CA MET A 494 -10.03 7.61 14.20
C MET A 494 -11.50 7.74 13.80
N ASP A 495 -11.80 8.61 12.82
CA ASP A 495 -13.16 8.84 12.34
C ASP A 495 -13.75 7.62 11.63
N GLN A 496 -12.92 6.74 11.07
CA GLN A 496 -13.39 5.46 10.49
C GLN A 496 -13.97 4.53 11.54
N ASN A 497 -13.45 4.58 12.78
CA ASN A 497 -13.89 3.77 13.91
C ASN A 497 -14.10 2.28 13.55
N ASP A 498 -13.13 1.70 12.84
CA ASP A 498 -13.21 0.35 12.27
C ASP A 498 -12.80 -0.76 13.26
N GLY A 499 -12.38 -0.39 14.47
CA GLY A 499 -11.93 -1.30 15.53
C GLY A 499 -10.46 -1.72 15.43
N ARG A 500 -9.67 -1.09 14.55
CA ARG A 500 -8.21 -1.27 14.47
C ARG A 500 -7.49 -0.20 15.27
N LEU A 501 -6.22 -0.45 15.59
CA LEU A 501 -5.38 0.49 16.33
C LEU A 501 -4.59 1.39 15.38
N ILE A 502 -4.31 2.62 15.80
CA ILE A 502 -3.49 3.56 15.04
C ILE A 502 -2.08 3.61 15.63
N HIS A 503 -1.07 3.60 14.75
CA HIS A 503 0.34 3.58 15.08
C HIS A 503 1.09 4.71 14.36
N TYR A 504 2.00 5.38 15.07
CA TYR A 504 3.04 6.22 14.47
C TYR A 504 4.20 6.42 15.46
N GLU A 505 5.44 6.25 15.00
CA GLU A 505 6.65 6.30 15.84
C GLU A 505 7.21 7.72 16.00
N GLY A 506 6.97 8.61 15.02
CA GLY A 506 7.53 9.96 14.98
C GLY A 506 7.11 10.85 16.16
N VAL A 507 6.02 10.48 16.84
CA VAL A 507 5.57 11.06 18.12
C VAL A 507 6.65 10.94 19.21
N SER A 508 7.48 9.90 19.15
CA SER A 508 8.54 9.67 20.11
C SER A 508 9.64 10.74 20.06
N VAL A 509 9.82 11.35 18.88
CA VAL A 509 10.74 12.46 18.60
C VAL A 509 10.09 13.80 18.97
N ASN A 510 8.84 14.02 18.56
CA ASN A 510 8.09 15.23 18.89
C ASN A 510 6.92 14.95 19.83
N ARG A 511 7.23 14.96 21.14
CA ARG A 511 6.30 14.60 22.22
C ARG A 511 5.12 15.56 22.40
N SER A 512 5.10 16.74 21.74
CA SER A 512 3.95 17.65 21.83
C SER A 512 2.66 17.06 21.24
N TYR A 513 2.78 16.03 20.40
CA TYR A 513 1.66 15.31 19.79
C TYR A 513 1.33 13.99 20.51
N GLU A 514 1.98 13.66 21.64
CA GLU A 514 1.80 12.39 22.34
C GLU A 514 0.35 12.08 22.69
N ASP A 515 -0.43 13.07 23.11
CA ASP A 515 -1.83 12.86 23.50
C ASP A 515 -2.81 12.93 22.30
N LYS A 516 -2.30 13.19 21.08
CA LYS A 516 -3.09 13.42 19.86
C LYS A 516 -2.90 12.35 18.78
N ILE A 517 -1.70 11.79 18.68
CA ILE A 517 -1.30 10.86 17.62
C ILE A 517 -0.88 9.52 18.23
N SER A 518 -1.24 8.44 17.53
CA SER A 518 -0.96 7.04 17.88
C SER A 518 -1.69 6.57 19.14
N GLN A 519 -2.21 5.34 19.12
CA GLN A 519 -2.80 4.70 20.29
C GLN A 519 -1.81 3.82 21.06
N VAL A 520 -0.60 3.65 20.52
CA VAL A 520 0.51 2.90 21.11
C VAL A 520 1.75 3.79 21.30
N GLU A 521 2.55 3.54 22.32
CA GLU A 521 3.92 4.03 22.36
C GLU A 521 4.74 3.14 21.43
N SER A 522 5.44 3.76 20.49
CA SER A 522 6.30 3.05 19.54
C SER A 522 7.59 3.81 19.31
N ARG A 523 8.69 3.05 19.25
CA ARG A 523 10.03 3.55 18.99
C ARG A 523 10.76 2.56 18.10
N MET A 524 11.60 3.08 17.22
CA MET A 524 12.61 2.30 16.54
C MET A 524 13.84 2.15 17.45
N TYR A 525 14.39 0.95 17.53
CA TYR A 525 15.69 0.63 18.14
C TYR A 525 15.88 1.06 19.61
N ALA A 526 14.78 1.27 20.36
CA ALA A 526 14.90 1.51 21.80
C ALA A 526 15.53 0.29 22.49
N THR A 527 16.52 0.54 23.34
CA THR A 527 17.18 -0.52 24.11
C THR A 527 16.21 -1.16 25.11
N PRO A 528 16.43 -2.40 25.55
CA PRO A 528 15.59 -3.02 26.57
C PRO A 528 15.46 -2.17 27.84
N ASP A 529 16.52 -1.43 28.20
CA ASP A 529 16.56 -0.55 29.37
C ASP A 529 15.65 0.66 29.22
N GLU A 530 15.61 1.27 28.04
CA GLU A 530 14.69 2.38 27.75
C GLU A 530 13.24 1.91 27.73
N VAL A 531 12.98 0.73 27.17
CA VAL A 531 11.64 0.11 27.20
C VAL A 531 11.23 -0.13 28.66
N ARG A 532 12.12 -0.72 29.49
CA ARG A 532 11.89 -0.89 30.94
C ARG A 532 11.60 0.44 31.62
N GLN A 533 12.39 1.47 31.32
CA GLN A 533 12.22 2.78 31.92
C GLN A 533 10.82 3.33 31.66
N TYR A 534 10.34 3.29 30.42
CA TYR A 534 8.98 3.76 30.10
C TYR A 534 7.92 2.93 30.84
N LEU A 535 8.07 1.60 30.84
CA LEU A 535 7.09 0.68 31.43
C LEU A 535 7.03 0.77 32.97
N ASP A 536 8.16 1.07 33.63
CA ASP A 536 8.25 1.27 35.07
C ASP A 536 7.78 2.68 35.50
N GLN A 537 7.80 3.68 34.60
CA GLN A 537 7.53 5.09 34.90
C GLN A 537 6.13 5.56 34.48
N ASN A 538 5.09 4.85 34.94
CA ASN A 538 3.68 5.19 34.67
C ASN A 538 3.38 5.36 33.16
N ALA A 539 3.78 4.36 32.37
CA ALA A 539 3.45 4.25 30.94
C ALA A 539 2.02 4.71 30.63
N LYS A 540 1.84 5.55 29.60
CA LYS A 540 0.51 6.06 29.21
C LYS A 540 -0.24 5.09 28.28
N LYS A 541 0.51 4.42 27.39
CA LYS A 541 0.04 3.56 26.30
C LYS A 541 0.74 2.19 26.33
N PRO A 542 0.14 1.12 25.76
CA PRO A 542 0.87 -0.11 25.42
C PRO A 542 2.10 0.20 24.56
N TYR A 543 3.11 -0.64 24.63
CA TYR A 543 4.40 -0.44 23.96
C TYR A 543 4.65 -1.49 22.88
N VAL A 544 4.93 -1.04 21.66
CA VAL A 544 5.30 -1.89 20.51
C VAL A 544 6.59 -1.33 19.91
N LEU A 545 7.57 -2.18 19.60
CA LEU A 545 8.72 -1.74 18.81
C LEU A 545 8.38 -1.90 17.32
N CYS A 546 8.15 -0.79 16.61
CA CYS A 546 7.97 -0.83 15.15
C CYS A 546 9.22 -1.34 14.43
N GLU A 547 10.40 -1.10 15.00
CA GLU A 547 11.67 -1.66 14.54
C GLU A 547 12.55 -1.99 15.74
N TYR A 548 13.12 -3.19 15.75
CA TYR A 548 14.14 -3.61 16.69
C TYR A 548 15.04 -4.67 16.05
N MET A 549 16.14 -5.03 16.72
CA MET A 549 17.08 -6.04 16.24
C MET A 549 17.54 -5.81 14.78
N HIS A 550 18.20 -4.69 14.50
CA HIS A 550 18.73 -4.37 13.16
C HIS A 550 19.64 -5.50 12.63
N CYS A 551 19.22 -6.23 11.58
CA CYS A 551 19.78 -7.49 11.10
C CYS A 551 20.83 -7.34 10.00
N MET A 552 21.47 -6.16 9.92
CA MET A 552 22.53 -5.90 8.95
C MET A 552 23.76 -6.80 9.15
N GLY A 553 24.14 -7.53 8.10
CA GLY A 553 25.30 -8.43 8.13
C GLY A 553 25.20 -9.56 9.16
N ASN A 554 26.21 -9.68 10.03
CA ASN A 554 26.24 -10.63 11.14
C ASN A 554 25.79 -9.93 12.43
N SER A 555 24.50 -10.03 12.76
CA SER A 555 23.86 -9.25 13.81
C SER A 555 22.90 -10.12 14.66
N LEU A 556 21.81 -9.52 15.17
CA LEU A 556 20.77 -10.11 16.01
C LEU A 556 21.23 -10.58 17.41
N GLY A 557 22.37 -10.09 17.89
CA GLY A 557 22.87 -10.38 19.24
C GLY A 557 22.00 -9.76 20.33
N GLY A 558 21.71 -10.52 21.39
CA GLY A 558 20.98 -10.03 22.57
C GLY A 558 19.45 -10.05 22.45
N MET A 559 18.88 -10.78 21.50
CA MET A 559 17.43 -10.91 21.31
C MET A 559 16.69 -11.37 22.58
N ASP A 560 17.32 -12.20 23.41
CA ASP A 560 16.78 -12.66 24.70
C ASP A 560 16.40 -11.52 25.63
N SER A 561 17.18 -10.45 25.65
CA SER A 561 16.93 -9.28 26.51
C SER A 561 15.61 -8.60 26.19
N TYR A 562 15.20 -8.57 24.91
CA TYR A 562 13.90 -8.10 24.48
C TYR A 562 12.79 -9.12 24.78
N MET A 563 13.03 -10.40 24.54
CA MET A 563 12.05 -11.46 24.83
C MET A 563 11.70 -11.51 26.32
N ASN A 564 12.68 -11.33 27.22
CA ASN A 564 12.44 -11.25 28.66
C ASN A 564 11.49 -10.11 29.07
N LEU A 565 11.34 -9.06 28.25
CA LEU A 565 10.37 -7.99 28.49
C LEU A 565 8.93 -8.45 28.26
N LEU A 566 8.69 -9.36 27.31
CA LEU A 566 7.37 -9.94 27.07
C LEU A 566 6.87 -10.65 28.33
N ASP A 567 7.75 -11.41 29.00
CA ASP A 567 7.40 -12.16 30.20
C ASP A 567 7.19 -11.23 31.41
N LYS A 568 7.99 -10.17 31.51
CA LYS A 568 7.98 -9.25 32.66
C LYS A 568 6.86 -8.21 32.59
N TYR A 569 6.56 -7.66 31.41
CA TYR A 569 5.68 -6.50 31.26
C TYR A 569 4.47 -6.80 30.37
N PRO A 570 3.26 -6.96 30.94
CA PRO A 570 2.04 -7.13 30.15
C PRO A 570 1.80 -6.03 29.11
N MET A 571 2.19 -4.78 29.42
CA MET A 571 2.07 -3.62 28.52
C MET A 571 3.06 -3.63 27.34
N PHE A 572 4.06 -4.52 27.31
CA PHE A 572 4.98 -4.67 26.17
C PHE A 572 4.49 -5.74 25.21
N GLN A 573 4.31 -5.42 23.93
CA GLN A 573 3.63 -6.28 22.96
C GLN A 573 4.60 -6.99 22.01
N GLY A 574 5.91 -6.79 22.19
CA GLY A 574 6.92 -7.27 21.26
C GLY A 574 7.18 -6.21 20.19
N GLY A 575 7.48 -6.65 18.97
CA GLY A 575 7.83 -5.73 17.90
C GLY A 575 8.14 -6.42 16.59
N PHE A 576 8.69 -5.65 15.65
CA PHE A 576 9.00 -6.09 14.30
C PHE A 576 10.50 -5.98 14.03
N ILE A 577 11.16 -7.11 13.74
CA ILE A 577 12.59 -7.14 13.40
C ILE A 577 12.84 -6.27 12.16
N TRP A 578 13.92 -5.49 12.15
CA TRP A 578 14.41 -4.82 10.93
C TRP A 578 15.58 -5.60 10.33
N ASP A 579 15.44 -6.27 9.20
CA ASP A 579 14.20 -6.54 8.46
C ASP A 579 14.18 -7.97 7.89
N TYR A 580 13.25 -8.27 6.99
CA TYR A 580 13.10 -9.59 6.41
C TYR A 580 14.25 -9.96 5.46
N ILE A 581 14.53 -9.13 4.46
CA ILE A 581 15.31 -9.53 3.27
C ILE A 581 16.29 -8.44 2.85
N ASP A 582 17.53 -8.82 2.55
CA ASP A 582 18.51 -7.88 1.98
C ASP A 582 18.01 -7.29 0.66
N GLN A 583 18.04 -5.97 0.56
CA GLN A 583 17.88 -5.28 -0.71
C GLN A 583 19.25 -5.26 -1.41
N ALA A 584 19.50 -6.27 -2.25
CA ALA A 584 20.67 -6.34 -3.12
C ALA A 584 20.26 -6.81 -4.52
N ILE A 585 20.97 -6.33 -5.54
CA ILE A 585 20.62 -6.57 -6.95
C ILE A 585 21.63 -7.53 -7.57
N TYR A 586 21.13 -8.55 -8.28
CA TYR A 586 21.96 -9.42 -9.09
C TYR A 586 22.45 -8.71 -10.33
N VAL A 587 23.76 -8.64 -10.49
CA VAL A 587 24.42 -8.17 -11.71
C VAL A 587 25.42 -9.21 -12.22
N LYS A 588 25.79 -9.09 -13.49
CA LYS A 588 26.94 -9.79 -14.02
C LYS A 588 28.18 -8.95 -13.79
N ASP A 589 29.14 -9.46 -13.03
CA ASP A 589 30.41 -8.78 -12.81
C ASP A 589 31.21 -8.70 -14.12
N GLU A 590 31.68 -7.51 -14.46
CA GLU A 590 32.34 -7.26 -15.75
C GLU A 590 33.75 -7.87 -15.83
N VAL A 591 34.40 -8.08 -14.68
CA VAL A 591 35.77 -8.60 -14.61
C VAL A 591 35.80 -10.12 -14.62
N THR A 592 34.97 -10.74 -13.78
CA THR A 592 34.94 -12.20 -13.58
C THR A 592 33.91 -12.89 -14.47
N GLY A 593 32.86 -12.17 -14.91
CA GLY A 593 31.73 -12.72 -15.64
C GLY A 593 30.72 -13.48 -14.78
N GLU A 594 30.97 -13.60 -13.48
CA GLU A 594 30.11 -14.27 -12.51
C GLU A 594 28.90 -13.41 -12.14
N GLN A 595 27.83 -14.06 -11.68
CA GLN A 595 26.69 -13.35 -11.12
C GLN A 595 26.97 -13.00 -9.65
N VAL A 596 26.87 -11.73 -9.31
CA VAL A 596 27.15 -11.19 -7.97
C VAL A 596 26.00 -10.31 -7.48
N LEU A 597 25.82 -10.22 -6.17
CA LEU A 597 24.92 -9.24 -5.55
C LEU A 597 25.68 -7.93 -5.34
N ARG A 598 25.04 -6.81 -5.70
CA ARG A 598 25.53 -5.45 -5.49
C ARG A 598 24.59 -4.66 -4.60
N TYR A 599 25.17 -3.75 -3.83
CA TYR A 599 24.49 -2.84 -2.91
C TYR A 599 24.60 -1.39 -3.43
N GLY A 600 24.23 -0.42 -2.61
CA GLY A 600 24.53 0.97 -2.91
C GLY A 600 26.02 1.20 -3.11
N GLY A 601 26.35 2.20 -3.91
CA GLY A 601 27.71 2.59 -4.19
C GLY A 601 28.41 1.74 -5.25
N ASP A 602 27.97 0.49 -5.48
CA ASP A 602 28.48 -0.44 -6.50
C ASP A 602 27.97 -0.13 -7.92
N PHE A 603 27.08 0.86 -8.07
CA PHE A 603 26.54 1.36 -9.33
C PHE A 603 27.14 2.72 -9.72
N ASP A 604 28.25 3.11 -9.09
CA ASP A 604 28.85 4.45 -9.16
C ASP A 604 27.86 5.57 -8.77
N ASP A 605 26.80 5.22 -8.02
CA ASP A 605 25.80 6.12 -7.50
C ASP A 605 26.34 6.88 -6.30
N ARG A 606 26.26 8.21 -6.35
CA ARG A 606 26.67 9.09 -5.25
C ARG A 606 25.70 10.26 -5.15
N PRO A 607 25.33 10.73 -3.93
CA PRO A 607 25.60 10.09 -2.64
C PRO A 607 24.94 8.69 -2.53
N SER A 608 25.50 7.84 -1.67
CA SER A 608 25.01 6.49 -1.39
C SER A 608 25.43 6.07 0.02
N ASP A 609 24.60 5.23 0.66
CA ASP A 609 24.82 4.65 1.99
C ASP A 609 25.28 3.18 1.92
N TYR A 610 25.79 2.78 0.75
CA TYR A 610 26.49 1.52 0.53
C TYR A 610 25.68 0.27 0.89
N GLU A 611 26.24 -0.63 1.70
CA GLU A 611 25.64 -1.89 2.12
C GLU A 611 24.53 -1.73 3.18
N PHE A 612 24.17 -0.50 3.56
CA PHE A 612 23.10 -0.24 4.52
C PHE A 612 21.72 -0.71 4.04
N SER A 613 21.57 -1.09 2.76
CA SER A 613 20.38 -1.75 2.21
C SER A 613 20.28 -3.26 2.51
N GLY A 614 21.32 -3.84 3.12
CA GLY A 614 21.43 -5.28 3.43
C GLY A 614 21.12 -5.61 4.90
N ASN A 615 19.86 -5.50 5.29
CA ASN A 615 19.41 -5.58 6.70
C ASN A 615 18.62 -6.84 7.03
N GLY A 616 18.50 -7.80 6.11
CA GLY A 616 17.55 -8.90 6.23
C GLY A 616 18.01 -10.02 7.14
N ILE A 617 17.07 -10.77 7.72
CA ILE A 617 17.35 -12.09 8.29
C ILE A 617 17.63 -13.14 7.20
N VAL A 618 17.22 -12.89 5.96
CA VAL A 618 17.60 -13.68 4.78
C VAL A 618 18.37 -12.84 3.77
N PHE A 619 19.23 -13.48 2.98
CA PHE A 619 19.87 -12.84 1.82
C PHE A 619 18.82 -12.49 0.75
N ALA A 620 19.20 -11.67 -0.24
CA ALA A 620 18.28 -11.20 -1.29
C ALA A 620 17.62 -12.33 -2.11
N ASP A 621 18.26 -13.51 -2.16
CA ASP A 621 17.73 -14.72 -2.80
C ASP A 621 16.90 -15.62 -1.86
N ARG A 622 16.58 -15.14 -0.65
CA ARG A 622 15.90 -15.82 0.46
C ARG A 622 16.69 -16.95 1.12
N THR A 623 17.99 -17.08 0.85
CA THR A 623 18.83 -17.98 1.64
C THR A 623 18.89 -17.49 3.09
N GLU A 624 18.60 -18.36 4.05
CA GLU A 624 18.62 -18.02 5.48
C GLU A 624 20.03 -17.61 5.93
N LYS A 625 20.12 -16.54 6.73
CA LYS A 625 21.34 -16.18 7.45
C LYS A 625 21.39 -16.93 8.79
N PRO A 626 22.56 -17.04 9.44
CA PRO A 626 22.65 -17.60 10.79
C PRO A 626 21.69 -16.93 11.80
N ALA A 627 21.43 -15.63 11.66
CA ALA A 627 20.47 -14.89 12.49
C ALA A 627 19.06 -15.49 12.44
N THR A 628 18.62 -16.07 11.32
CA THR A 628 17.29 -16.70 11.19
C THR A 628 17.06 -17.80 12.23
N GLN A 629 18.12 -18.56 12.59
CA GLN A 629 18.01 -19.65 13.57
C GLN A 629 17.69 -19.12 14.97
N GLU A 630 18.27 -17.98 15.33
CA GLU A 630 18.05 -17.35 16.62
C GLU A 630 16.64 -16.75 16.71
N VAL A 631 16.17 -16.11 15.62
CA VAL A 631 14.77 -15.65 15.48
C VAL A 631 13.80 -16.80 15.71
N LYS A 632 14.00 -17.90 14.97
CA LYS A 632 13.18 -19.11 15.08
C LYS A 632 13.13 -19.62 16.52
N TYR A 633 14.28 -19.71 17.19
CA TYR A 633 14.36 -20.21 18.56
C TYR A 633 13.59 -19.34 19.56
N TYR A 634 13.74 -18.02 19.50
CA TYR A 634 13.08 -17.12 20.44
C TYR A 634 11.59 -16.95 20.16
N TYR A 635 11.20 -16.83 18.89
CA TYR A 635 9.80 -16.68 18.52
C TYR A 635 8.99 -17.95 18.81
N ALA A 636 9.58 -19.15 18.67
CA ALA A 636 8.93 -20.42 19.05
C ALA A 636 8.49 -20.50 20.53
N LYS A 637 9.02 -19.64 21.41
CA LYS A 637 8.63 -19.61 22.83
C LYS A 637 7.25 -18.99 23.06
N TYR A 638 6.73 -18.28 22.06
CA TYR A 638 5.48 -17.52 22.13
C TYR A 638 4.41 -18.06 21.16
N GLU A 639 4.65 -19.22 20.54
CA GLU A 639 3.70 -19.95 19.70
C GLU A 639 2.71 -20.83 20.50
#